data_AF-A0A433T548-F1
#
_entry.id   AF-A0A433T548-F1
#
_cell.length_a   1.000
_cell.length_b   1.000
_cell.length_c   1.000
_cell.angle_alpha   90.00
_cell.angle_beta   90.00
_cell.angle_gamma   90.00
#
_symmetry.space_group_name_H-M   'P 1'
#
loop_
_entity.id
_entity.type
_entity.pdbx_description
1 polymer ?
#
loop_
_entity_poly.entity_id
_entity_poly.type
_entity_poly.pdbx_seq_one_letter_code
_entity_poly.pdbx_strand_id
1 'polypeptide(L)'
;MTVPDSKSAGANKTLSTADLDLYMTSEHKQKELEAMANGLSRTDGKDHCDGTQADTGRYASWRTACLHFAQITTLHGVRFVFLDSAFLVRRLLWLALFVICSTLMGIQIIERIVHYYGYPVTVNVNVNFNKTLAFPALTVCNQNAFRATATTERDLYHFIERVYNRSSSTSPASGSRDEARIRYSTAFPDLARPDIRDLTLDDLFRSAAHRKEDLIVGCEWEDEPCGPENFTESLTDHGVCYTFNAEPGHQKWVTSAGSEYGIKLTLNVEQYEYMPGPHNAAGIKILLHNKKEFPKVAELGLAVSPGMHAYLGMQLLWIENLPEPHGTCRSQDSPYYSHYSPEACQLACMSQRLEQICGCRHMYMPHVDDFPPICTMERYLTCYHSNIGKVKDYVRDNCDCPVPCNFLIYDPTISFASTSVYATDQLLASTTTRDIKRRFLYARETTERMNHLKFNHFLKLEKDMRNSFERLKQVMTHDVKERIEAQRKSLEAIFENLKEIKDRKRHLLEWQAYHVNKNFMRARNAMEERTMLYLMMGFQEYSYQVEARIYQMATNGTNGLDQDVRTSIYYDLMNLINGRVDLADRAFANYTQLYGAYYNGSAIFRYKFKKELRADNHYITPRPLLRDCLFRTAYTRKYSSRVGKDILEIKKFLLQYSSLANTNFVNGTVDRDMVHLTNVNRGRQFYQRLGKPVINYHTNYQSIIEHPPTHPINQSTSKPSRTNVLFLNRGWRFCPDLEKPSRSEFYEESVEYPLRVLEGRLAELDRRWRLFQEECDRMLTTASHTLDELSHLEQTILSR
;
A
#
# COMPACT_ATOMS: atom_id res chain seq x y z
N MET A 1 29.08 -41.58 61.94
CA MET A 1 30.23 -42.24 62.60
C MET A 1 31.38 -41.26 62.59
N THR A 2 31.94 -41.06 63.76
CA THR A 2 32.90 -40.03 64.15
C THR A 2 34.28 -40.19 63.50
N VAL A 3 34.85 -39.04 63.14
CA VAL A 3 36.24 -38.78 62.74
C VAL A 3 37.23 -39.22 63.84
N PRO A 4 38.48 -39.55 63.46
CA PRO A 4 39.61 -39.08 64.24
C PRO A 4 40.65 -38.34 63.39
N ASP A 5 41.02 -37.16 63.89
CA ASP A 5 42.17 -36.36 63.48
C ASP A 5 43.49 -37.04 63.85
N SER A 6 44.51 -36.92 62.98
CA SER A 6 45.89 -36.86 63.44
C SER A 6 46.79 -35.98 62.54
N LYS A 7 47.08 -34.82 63.11
CA LYS A 7 48.31 -33.99 63.11
C LYS A 7 49.34 -34.11 61.96
N SER A 8 49.59 -32.92 61.43
CA SER A 8 50.76 -32.37 60.74
C SER A 8 52.15 -32.85 61.22
N ALA A 9 53.02 -33.15 60.26
CA ALA A 9 54.45 -32.84 60.32
C ALA A 9 54.89 -32.33 58.94
N GLY A 10 55.30 -31.07 58.88
CA GLY A 10 55.85 -30.45 57.67
C GLY A 10 57.32 -30.85 57.48
N ALA A 11 57.68 -31.14 56.23
CA ALA A 11 59.05 -31.07 55.76
C ALA A 11 59.04 -30.47 54.35
N ASN A 12 59.43 -29.21 54.28
CA ASN A 12 59.81 -28.53 53.04
C ASN A 12 60.99 -29.28 52.41
N LYS A 13 60.80 -29.79 51.19
CA LYS A 13 61.87 -29.89 50.19
C LYS A 13 61.29 -29.57 48.81
N THR A 14 61.60 -28.36 48.38
CA THR A 14 61.69 -27.95 46.99
C THR A 14 62.65 -28.89 46.26
N LEU A 15 62.17 -29.65 45.29
CA LEU A 15 63.03 -30.21 44.26
C LEU A 15 62.77 -29.46 42.96
N SER A 16 63.79 -28.70 42.56
CA SER A 16 63.91 -28.13 41.24
C SER A 16 64.24 -29.22 40.23
N THR A 17 63.78 -29.00 39.02
CA THR A 17 64.18 -29.60 37.76
C THR A 17 65.66 -30.01 37.70
N ALA A 18 65.93 -31.31 37.88
CA ALA A 18 67.07 -32.04 37.35
C ALA A 18 66.88 -33.54 37.63
N ASP A 19 65.92 -34.18 36.97
CA ASP A 19 65.77 -35.65 36.95
C ASP A 19 64.84 -36.03 35.79
N LEU A 20 65.35 -36.00 34.55
CA LEU A 20 64.76 -36.65 33.37
C LEU A 20 65.72 -36.56 32.18
N ASP A 21 66.88 -37.19 32.33
CA ASP A 21 67.73 -37.66 31.23
C ASP A 21 68.52 -38.86 31.77
N LEU A 22 68.05 -40.09 31.46
CA LEU A 22 68.84 -41.33 31.34
C LEU A 22 67.92 -42.56 31.41
N TYR A 23 67.30 -42.93 30.29
CA TYR A 23 66.77 -44.29 30.10
C TYR A 23 66.91 -44.73 28.63
N MET A 24 68.14 -44.78 28.13
CA MET A 24 68.53 -45.63 26.99
C MET A 24 70.03 -45.90 27.11
N THR A 25 70.41 -47.08 27.61
CA THR A 25 71.57 -47.86 27.15
C THR A 25 71.66 -49.16 27.94
N SER A 26 71.44 -50.25 27.21
CA SER A 26 71.49 -51.64 27.60
C SER A 26 72.92 -52.18 27.73
N GLU A 27 73.81 -51.50 28.46
CA GLU A 27 75.21 -51.97 28.64
C GLU A 27 75.62 -52.25 30.10
N HIS A 28 74.77 -51.96 31.09
CA HIS A 28 75.13 -52.17 32.50
C HIS A 28 74.70 -53.52 33.10
N LYS A 29 73.82 -54.28 32.41
CA LYS A 29 73.37 -55.62 32.87
C LYS A 29 74.25 -56.77 32.41
N GLN A 30 75.20 -56.52 31.50
CA GLN A 30 76.14 -57.52 30.98
C GLN A 30 77.43 -57.60 31.81
N LYS A 31 77.77 -56.55 32.57
CA LYS A 31 78.95 -56.51 33.47
C LYS A 31 78.71 -57.04 34.89
N GLU A 32 77.45 -57.22 35.32
CA GLU A 32 77.15 -57.93 36.58
C GLU A 32 77.13 -59.46 36.41
N LEU A 33 76.91 -59.96 35.19
CA LEU A 33 76.95 -61.39 34.85
C LEU A 33 78.38 -61.93 34.66
N GLU A 34 79.37 -61.08 34.35
CA GLU A 34 80.79 -61.46 34.30
C GLU A 34 81.51 -61.31 35.65
N ALA A 35 80.96 -60.52 36.59
CA ALA A 35 81.52 -60.35 37.94
C ALA A 35 81.13 -61.47 38.93
N MET A 36 80.06 -62.24 38.64
CA MET A 36 79.70 -63.44 39.42
C MET A 36 80.48 -64.70 39.00
N ALA A 37 81.25 -64.65 37.90
CA ALA A 37 81.98 -65.79 37.35
C ALA A 37 83.46 -65.90 37.82
N ASN A 38 84.01 -64.90 38.53
CA ASN A 38 85.44 -64.83 38.88
C ASN A 38 85.71 -64.55 40.36
N GLY A 39 85.02 -65.22 41.27
CA GLY A 39 85.09 -64.91 42.70
C GLY A 39 85.04 -66.11 43.64
N LEU A 40 85.75 -67.20 43.36
CA LEU A 40 86.01 -68.26 44.36
C LEU A 40 87.37 -68.91 44.11
N SER A 41 88.44 -68.22 44.54
CA SER A 41 89.71 -68.85 44.85
C SER A 41 90.23 -68.29 46.18
N ARG A 42 90.49 -69.23 47.10
CA ARG A 42 91.50 -69.15 48.16
C ARG A 42 91.06 -68.50 49.49
N THR A 43 90.54 -69.34 50.38
CA THR A 43 90.93 -69.32 51.80
C THR A 43 91.19 -70.75 52.27
N ASP A 44 92.42 -70.96 52.73
CA ASP A 44 92.95 -72.19 53.30
C ASP A 44 92.14 -72.66 54.51
N GLY A 45 91.78 -73.93 54.50
CA GLY A 45 91.27 -74.69 55.65
C GLY A 45 91.58 -76.15 55.41
N LYS A 46 92.71 -76.62 55.96
CA LYS A 46 93.03 -78.04 56.08
C LYS A 46 91.87 -78.71 56.80
N ASP A 47 91.31 -79.77 56.23
CA ASP A 47 90.98 -81.00 56.95
C ASP A 47 90.75 -82.16 55.96
N HIS A 48 91.60 -83.18 56.15
CA HIS A 48 91.41 -84.60 55.87
C HIS A 48 90.72 -85.03 54.55
N CYS A 49 91.54 -85.48 53.59
CA CYS A 49 91.08 -86.40 52.56
C CYS A 49 90.92 -87.80 53.17
N ASP A 50 89.70 -88.34 53.17
CA ASP A 50 89.52 -89.78 53.06
C ASP A 50 88.84 -90.06 51.71
N GLY A 51 89.60 -90.72 50.85
CA GLY A 51 89.16 -91.10 49.53
C GLY A 51 88.19 -92.26 49.63
N THR A 52 86.92 -92.02 49.31
CA THR A 52 86.06 -93.09 48.84
C THR A 52 85.89 -92.97 47.34
N GLN A 53 86.54 -93.92 46.69
CA GLN A 53 86.54 -94.24 45.27
C GLN A 53 85.22 -93.90 44.58
N ALA A 54 85.33 -93.06 43.55
CA ALA A 54 84.38 -93.04 42.45
C ALA A 54 84.38 -94.43 41.82
N ASP A 55 83.32 -95.19 42.06
CA ASP A 55 83.07 -96.46 41.41
C ASP A 55 82.63 -96.18 39.97
N THR A 56 83.61 -95.97 39.09
CA THR A 56 83.41 -95.97 37.63
C THR A 56 83.18 -97.41 37.16
N GLY A 57 82.03 -97.98 37.55
CA GLY A 57 81.53 -99.24 37.04
C GLY A 57 80.93 -99.03 35.65
N ARG A 58 81.56 -99.61 34.62
CA ARG A 58 80.99 -99.76 33.26
C ARG A 58 79.58 -100.35 33.37
N TYR A 59 78.54 -99.58 33.02
CA TYR A 59 77.20 -100.14 32.81
C TYR A 59 77.24 -101.07 31.59
N ALA A 60 77.31 -102.37 31.83
CA ALA A 60 77.36 -103.40 30.79
C ALA A 60 76.03 -103.59 30.03
N SER A 61 75.01 -102.76 30.28
CA SER A 61 73.75 -102.73 29.52
C SER A 61 73.00 -101.42 29.76
N TRP A 62 72.39 -100.86 28.71
CA TRP A 62 71.52 -99.66 28.77
C TRP A 62 70.49 -99.72 29.91
N ARG A 63 69.99 -100.92 30.23
CA ARG A 63 69.04 -101.13 31.34
C ARG A 63 69.63 -100.78 32.70
N THR A 64 70.88 -101.15 32.96
CA THR A 64 71.56 -100.87 34.24
C THR A 64 71.88 -99.38 34.43
N ALA A 65 72.21 -98.69 33.33
CA ALA A 65 72.42 -97.25 33.34
C ALA A 65 71.13 -96.47 33.63
N CYS A 66 70.01 -96.84 32.99
CA CYS A 66 68.70 -96.22 33.24
C CYS A 66 68.20 -96.45 34.68
N LEU A 67 68.39 -97.65 35.24
CA LEU A 67 68.02 -97.96 36.62
C LEU A 67 68.84 -97.13 37.62
N HIS A 68 70.16 -97.00 37.40
CA HIS A 68 71.00 -96.17 38.24
C HIS A 68 70.63 -94.68 38.12
N PHE A 69 70.45 -94.17 36.91
CA PHE A 69 70.01 -92.79 36.67
C PHE A 69 68.66 -92.48 37.34
N ALA A 70 67.70 -93.41 37.26
CA ALA A 70 66.39 -93.28 37.92
C ALA A 70 66.49 -93.23 39.46
N GLN A 71 67.56 -93.75 40.07
CA GLN A 71 67.78 -93.69 41.52
C GLN A 71 68.44 -92.39 41.99
N ILE A 72 69.26 -91.76 41.14
CA ILE A 72 70.01 -90.53 41.46
C ILE A 72 69.38 -89.25 40.88
N THR A 73 68.37 -89.36 40.01
CA THR A 73 67.73 -88.21 39.38
C THR A 73 67.00 -87.33 40.39
N THR A 74 67.03 -86.02 40.15
CA THR A 74 66.25 -85.02 40.90
C THR A 74 64.78 -84.99 40.50
N LEU A 75 64.38 -85.73 39.45
CA LEU A 75 62.97 -85.89 39.07
C LEU A 75 62.21 -86.70 40.12
N HIS A 76 61.43 -85.99 40.94
CA HIS A 76 60.55 -86.59 41.94
C HIS A 76 59.57 -87.59 41.29
N GLY A 77 59.39 -88.75 41.92
CA GLY A 77 58.50 -89.81 41.43
C GLY A 77 59.20 -90.90 40.60
N VAL A 78 60.21 -90.55 39.79
CA VAL A 78 60.90 -91.51 38.89
C VAL A 78 61.58 -92.63 39.69
N ARG A 79 62.26 -92.31 40.80
CA ARG A 79 62.87 -93.29 41.70
C ARG A 79 61.90 -94.34 42.23
N PHE A 80 60.63 -93.99 42.48
CA PHE A 80 59.63 -94.91 43.02
C PHE A 80 58.99 -95.81 41.95
N VAL A 81 59.09 -95.43 40.67
CA VAL A 81 58.67 -96.27 39.54
C VAL A 81 59.67 -97.41 39.30
N PHE A 82 60.97 -97.12 39.46
CA PHE A 82 62.07 -98.05 39.14
C PHE A 82 62.69 -98.75 40.37
N LEU A 83 62.01 -98.77 41.53
CA LEU A 83 62.52 -99.37 42.76
C LEU A 83 62.36 -100.91 42.77
N ASP A 84 63.45 -101.67 42.90
CA ASP A 84 63.47 -103.14 42.74
C ASP A 84 62.59 -103.94 43.73
N SER A 85 62.35 -103.42 44.93
CA SER A 85 61.67 -104.13 46.04
C SER A 85 60.17 -103.81 46.23
N ALA A 86 59.53 -103.11 45.28
CA ALA A 86 58.13 -102.68 45.41
C ALA A 86 57.13 -103.56 44.62
N PHE A 87 55.92 -103.78 45.18
CA PHE A 87 54.81 -104.46 44.50
C PHE A 87 54.39 -103.75 43.19
N LEU A 88 53.93 -104.52 42.21
CA LEU A 88 53.60 -104.04 40.86
C LEU A 88 52.52 -102.95 40.86
N VAL A 89 51.52 -103.06 41.74
CA VAL A 89 50.46 -102.05 41.94
C VAL A 89 51.03 -100.69 42.39
N ARG A 90 52.00 -100.69 43.31
CA ARG A 90 52.65 -99.47 43.79
C ARG A 90 53.42 -98.77 42.68
N ARG A 91 54.12 -99.53 41.83
CA ARG A 91 54.85 -98.98 40.68
C ARG A 91 53.91 -98.35 39.65
N LEU A 92 52.77 -99.00 39.37
CA LEU A 92 51.75 -98.46 38.46
C LEU A 92 51.10 -97.18 39.00
N LEU A 93 50.84 -97.09 40.31
CA LEU A 93 50.32 -95.88 40.94
C LEU A 93 51.32 -94.71 40.86
N TRP A 94 52.60 -94.95 41.14
CA TRP A 94 53.64 -93.91 40.99
C TRP A 94 53.86 -93.51 39.54
N LEU A 95 53.77 -94.45 38.59
CA LEU A 95 53.84 -94.15 37.16
C LEU A 95 52.64 -93.30 36.72
N ALA A 96 51.42 -93.67 37.13
CA ALA A 96 50.22 -92.90 36.83
C ALA A 96 50.28 -91.49 37.41
N LEU A 97 50.70 -91.33 38.68
CA LEU A 97 50.89 -90.03 39.32
C LEU A 97 51.93 -89.19 38.57
N PHE A 98 53.08 -89.77 38.21
CA PHE A 98 54.14 -89.07 37.48
C PHE A 98 53.67 -88.61 36.09
N VAL A 99 52.94 -89.46 35.36
CA VAL A 99 52.37 -89.13 34.04
C VAL A 99 51.30 -88.05 34.17
N ILE A 100 50.39 -88.14 35.15
CA ILE A 100 49.35 -87.14 35.39
C ILE A 100 49.99 -85.80 35.74
N CYS A 101 50.92 -85.75 36.68
CA CYS A 101 51.60 -84.52 37.08
C CYS A 101 52.41 -83.90 35.93
N SER A 102 53.12 -84.72 35.14
CA SER A 102 53.86 -84.25 33.96
C SER A 102 52.92 -83.72 32.87
N THR A 103 51.76 -84.34 32.68
CA THR A 103 50.75 -83.89 31.72
C THR A 103 50.09 -82.58 32.17
N LEU A 104 49.70 -82.47 33.44
CA LEU A 104 49.14 -81.23 34.00
C LEU A 104 50.16 -80.08 33.96
N MET A 105 51.42 -80.35 34.28
CA MET A 105 52.51 -79.37 34.13
C MET A 105 52.66 -78.93 32.67
N GLY A 106 52.66 -79.87 31.72
CA GLY A 106 52.71 -79.57 30.29
C GLY A 106 51.54 -78.69 29.83
N ILE A 107 50.32 -79.01 30.26
CA ILE A 107 49.11 -78.22 29.99
C ILE A 107 49.27 -76.81 30.56
N GLN A 108 49.68 -76.65 31.82
CA GLN A 108 49.87 -75.34 32.44
C GLN A 108 50.95 -74.50 31.75
N ILE A 109 52.06 -75.12 31.35
CA ILE A 109 53.12 -74.42 30.61
C ILE A 109 52.60 -73.94 29.25
N ILE A 110 51.93 -74.81 28.49
CA ILE A 110 51.34 -74.44 27.19
C ILE A 110 50.31 -73.33 27.41
N GLU A 111 49.44 -73.44 28.41
CA GLU A 111 48.43 -72.43 28.72
C GLU A 111 49.07 -71.07 29.04
N ARG A 112 50.17 -71.05 29.81
CA ARG A 112 50.87 -69.80 30.13
C ARG A 112 51.62 -69.22 28.94
N ILE A 113 52.21 -70.06 28.08
CA ILE A 113 52.84 -69.62 26.84
C ILE A 113 51.79 -69.03 25.88
N VAL A 114 50.66 -69.72 25.69
CA VAL A 114 49.54 -69.24 24.86
C VAL A 114 48.96 -67.94 25.43
N HIS A 115 48.82 -67.84 26.75
CA HIS A 115 48.37 -66.61 27.41
C HIS A 115 49.36 -65.45 27.21
N TYR A 116 50.67 -65.70 27.34
CA TYR A 116 51.70 -64.69 27.10
C TYR A 116 51.67 -64.16 25.66
N TYR A 117 51.59 -65.06 24.67
CA TYR A 117 51.44 -64.68 23.25
C TYR A 117 50.03 -64.19 22.87
N GLY A 118 49.08 -64.26 23.80
CA GLY A 118 47.79 -63.57 23.69
C GLY A 118 47.88 -62.08 24.02
N TYR A 119 49.05 -61.57 24.45
CA TYR A 119 49.32 -60.17 24.79
C TYR A 119 48.22 -59.47 25.61
N PRO A 120 47.77 -60.06 26.75
CA PRO A 120 46.69 -59.49 27.54
C PRO A 120 47.06 -58.11 28.09
N VAL A 121 46.12 -57.16 28.02
CA VAL A 121 46.28 -55.79 28.52
C VAL A 121 45.31 -55.51 29.67
N THR A 122 45.72 -54.64 30.60
CA THR A 122 44.86 -54.15 31.69
C THR A 122 44.91 -52.63 31.74
N VAL A 123 43.79 -52.00 32.10
CA VAL A 123 43.70 -50.54 32.21
C VAL A 123 43.98 -50.14 33.66
N ASN A 124 44.90 -49.19 33.85
CA ASN A 124 45.16 -48.60 35.16
C ASN A 124 44.60 -47.17 35.20
N VAL A 125 43.79 -46.87 36.21
CA VAL A 125 43.16 -45.56 36.38
C VAL A 125 43.72 -44.89 37.62
N ASN A 126 44.48 -43.80 37.41
CA ASN A 126 45.03 -42.99 38.49
C ASN A 126 44.41 -41.60 38.47
N VAL A 127 43.97 -41.12 39.64
CA VAL A 127 43.43 -39.77 39.80
C VAL A 127 44.50 -38.88 40.42
N ASN A 128 45.04 -37.95 39.63
CA ASN A 128 46.09 -37.03 40.06
C ASN A 128 45.50 -35.65 40.38
N PHE A 129 45.66 -35.19 41.63
CA PHE A 129 45.28 -33.83 42.05
C PHE A 129 46.44 -32.87 41.85
N ASN A 130 46.59 -32.34 40.63
CA ASN A 130 47.64 -31.37 40.31
C ASN A 130 47.30 -29.99 40.90
N LYS A 131 48.30 -29.28 41.42
CA LYS A 131 48.15 -27.91 41.95
C LYS A 131 47.80 -26.89 40.85
N THR A 132 48.21 -27.17 39.63
CA THR A 132 47.95 -26.33 38.46
C THR A 132 47.61 -27.21 37.27
N LEU A 133 46.64 -26.80 36.48
CA LEU A 133 46.23 -27.46 35.24
C LEU A 133 46.35 -26.51 34.05
N ALA A 134 46.76 -27.03 32.90
CA ALA A 134 46.79 -26.26 31.66
C ALA A 134 45.35 -25.98 31.21
N PHE A 135 44.99 -24.71 31.03
CA PHE A 135 43.70 -24.36 30.45
C PHE A 135 43.68 -24.77 28.97
N PRO A 136 42.60 -25.38 28.44
CA PRO A 136 42.47 -25.72 27.03
C PRO A 136 42.46 -24.48 26.12
N ALA A 137 42.51 -24.73 24.81
CA ALA A 137 42.02 -23.76 23.84
C ALA A 137 40.49 -23.81 23.84
N LEU A 138 39.86 -22.64 23.94
CA LEU A 138 38.40 -22.49 23.93
C LEU A 138 37.99 -21.81 22.63
N THR A 139 37.40 -22.56 21.71
CA THR A 139 36.90 -22.04 20.43
C THR A 139 35.39 -21.80 20.51
N VAL A 140 34.97 -20.58 20.20
CA VAL A 140 33.58 -20.14 20.20
C VAL A 140 33.17 -19.72 18.79
N CYS A 141 32.05 -20.27 18.30
CA CYS A 141 31.48 -19.94 17.00
C CYS A 141 30.03 -19.51 17.15
N ASN A 142 29.58 -18.55 16.34
CA ASN A 142 28.16 -18.29 16.16
C ASN A 142 27.55 -19.41 15.31
N GLN A 143 26.33 -19.86 15.65
CA GLN A 143 25.60 -20.82 14.82
C GLN A 143 25.24 -20.24 13.45
N ASN A 144 25.09 -18.92 13.35
CA ASN A 144 24.92 -18.25 12.08
C ASN A 144 26.29 -17.98 11.43
N ALA A 145 26.48 -18.50 10.22
CA ALA A 145 27.74 -18.35 9.50
C ALA A 145 27.92 -16.97 8.85
N PHE A 146 26.81 -16.31 8.48
CA PHE A 146 26.83 -15.09 7.66
C PHE A 146 25.89 -14.03 8.22
N ARG A 147 26.33 -12.79 8.31
CA ARG A 147 25.50 -11.65 8.69
C ARG A 147 24.68 -11.15 7.50
N ALA A 148 23.37 -10.99 7.70
CA ALA A 148 22.45 -10.47 6.69
C ALA A 148 22.90 -9.12 6.14
N THR A 149 23.33 -8.19 7.01
CA THR A 149 23.76 -6.86 6.58
C THR A 149 25.04 -6.89 5.74
N ALA A 150 26.06 -7.62 6.21
CA ALA A 150 27.35 -7.72 5.54
C ALA A 150 27.24 -8.39 4.16
N THR A 151 26.36 -9.38 4.02
CA THR A 151 26.13 -10.06 2.74
C THR A 151 25.31 -9.21 1.76
N THR A 152 24.36 -8.41 2.25
CA THR A 152 23.63 -7.45 1.42
C THR A 152 24.55 -6.35 0.90
N GLU A 153 25.43 -5.78 1.73
CA GLU A 153 26.35 -4.71 1.32
C GLU A 153 27.33 -5.15 0.22
N ARG A 154 27.53 -6.45 0.05
CA ARG A 154 28.40 -7.06 -0.97
C ARG A 154 27.63 -7.71 -2.13
N ASP A 155 26.31 -7.56 -2.21
CA ASP A 155 25.46 -8.21 -3.21
C ASP A 155 25.59 -9.76 -3.24
N LEU A 156 25.84 -10.36 -2.07
CA LEU A 156 26.01 -11.81 -1.87
C LEU A 156 24.80 -12.47 -1.19
N TYR A 157 23.87 -11.71 -0.60
CA TYR A 157 22.75 -12.24 0.18
C TYR A 157 21.95 -13.32 -0.58
N HIS A 158 21.44 -13.00 -1.77
CA HIS A 158 20.64 -13.93 -2.58
C HIS A 158 21.46 -15.07 -3.18
N PHE A 159 22.75 -14.85 -3.41
CA PHE A 159 23.65 -15.91 -3.86
C PHE A 159 23.81 -16.97 -2.76
N ILE A 160 24.15 -16.56 -1.54
CA ILE A 160 24.27 -17.44 -0.37
C ILE A 160 22.94 -18.12 -0.07
N GLU A 161 21.84 -17.36 -0.08
CA GLU A 161 20.50 -17.91 0.07
C GLU A 161 20.22 -19.01 -0.96
N ARG A 162 20.52 -18.80 -2.25
CA ARG A 162 20.35 -19.84 -3.28
C ARG A 162 21.23 -21.06 -3.05
N VAL A 163 22.47 -20.87 -2.58
CA VAL A 163 23.42 -21.96 -2.32
C VAL A 163 22.91 -22.88 -1.21
N TYR A 164 22.33 -22.31 -0.14
CA TYR A 164 21.94 -23.08 1.05
C TYR A 164 20.44 -23.37 1.21
N ASN A 165 19.55 -22.57 0.60
CA ASN A 165 18.08 -22.78 0.64
C ASN A 165 17.62 -23.86 -0.36
N ARG A 166 18.38 -24.10 -1.42
CA ARG A 166 18.05 -25.16 -2.37
C ARG A 166 18.36 -26.51 -1.73
N SER A 167 17.39 -27.07 -0.99
CA SER A 167 17.37 -28.47 -0.55
C SER A 167 17.84 -29.34 -1.71
N SER A 168 19.09 -29.80 -1.70
CA SER A 168 19.63 -31.05 -2.26
C SER A 168 18.98 -31.64 -3.54
N SER A 169 18.36 -30.83 -4.39
CA SER A 169 17.45 -31.24 -5.48
C SER A 169 18.08 -31.03 -6.86
N THR A 170 19.37 -30.76 -6.88
CA THR A 170 20.22 -31.15 -8.00
C THR A 170 20.89 -32.46 -7.63
N SER A 171 20.09 -33.54 -7.62
CA SER A 171 20.63 -34.90 -7.53
C SER A 171 21.74 -35.09 -8.57
N PRO A 172 22.81 -35.84 -8.23
CA PRO A 172 23.95 -36.05 -9.12
C PRO A 172 23.53 -36.97 -10.27
N ALA A 173 23.03 -36.39 -11.36
CA ALA A 173 22.92 -37.11 -12.61
C ALA A 173 24.31 -37.15 -13.25
N SER A 174 24.85 -38.36 -13.36
CA SER A 174 26.00 -38.73 -14.19
C SER A 174 26.04 -37.90 -15.48
N GLY A 175 26.94 -36.95 -15.55
CA GLY A 175 27.13 -36.07 -16.70
C GLY A 175 28.56 -35.60 -16.78
N SER A 176 29.01 -35.21 -17.97
CA SER A 176 30.37 -34.68 -18.18
C SER A 176 30.61 -33.41 -17.36
N ARG A 177 31.89 -33.04 -17.15
CA ARG A 177 32.28 -31.77 -16.49
C ARG A 177 31.57 -30.55 -17.11
N ASP A 178 31.35 -30.57 -18.42
CA ASP A 178 30.68 -29.48 -19.14
C ASP A 178 29.18 -29.40 -18.84
N GLU A 179 28.49 -30.54 -18.71
CA GLU A 179 27.08 -30.57 -18.33
C GLU A 179 26.84 -30.13 -16.88
N ALA A 180 27.78 -30.42 -15.98
CA ALA A 180 27.73 -29.89 -14.62
C ALA A 180 27.87 -28.37 -14.65
N ARG A 181 28.87 -27.84 -15.37
CA ARG A 181 29.11 -26.39 -15.51
C ARG A 181 27.89 -25.65 -16.06
N ILE A 182 27.23 -26.18 -17.10
CA ILE A 182 26.01 -25.59 -17.68
C ILE A 182 24.85 -25.62 -16.67
N ARG A 183 24.63 -26.74 -15.97
CA ARG A 183 23.58 -26.85 -14.94
C ARG A 183 23.78 -25.85 -13.80
N TYR A 184 25.02 -25.72 -13.31
CA TYR A 184 25.36 -24.78 -12.25
C TYR A 184 25.26 -23.32 -12.73
N SER A 185 25.62 -23.01 -13.97
CA SER A 185 25.44 -21.67 -14.55
C SER A 185 23.96 -21.26 -14.64
N THR A 186 23.05 -22.19 -14.95
CA THR A 186 21.60 -21.91 -14.97
C THR A 186 21.03 -21.83 -13.56
N ALA A 187 21.54 -22.64 -12.64
CA ALA A 187 21.13 -22.67 -11.24
C ALA A 187 21.58 -21.45 -10.44
N PHE A 188 22.77 -20.93 -10.75
CA PHE A 188 23.44 -19.83 -10.07
C PHE A 188 23.85 -18.78 -11.12
N PRO A 189 22.92 -17.92 -11.54
CA PRO A 189 23.22 -16.87 -12.51
C PRO A 189 24.30 -15.89 -12.02
N ASP A 190 24.49 -15.79 -10.69
CA ASP A 190 25.55 -14.97 -10.08
C ASP A 190 26.96 -15.40 -10.49
N LEU A 191 27.18 -16.67 -10.85
CA LEU A 191 28.50 -17.15 -11.30
C LEU A 191 28.91 -16.57 -12.67
N ALA A 192 28.03 -15.85 -13.37
CA ALA A 192 28.41 -15.05 -14.53
C ALA A 192 29.27 -13.83 -14.14
N ARG A 193 29.19 -13.39 -12.88
CA ARG A 193 30.00 -12.31 -12.30
C ARG A 193 31.38 -12.84 -11.90
N PRO A 194 32.49 -12.33 -12.47
CA PRO A 194 33.85 -12.80 -12.15
C PRO A 194 34.20 -12.64 -10.67
N ASP A 195 33.73 -11.56 -10.04
CA ASP A 195 33.89 -11.26 -8.62
C ASP A 195 33.31 -12.35 -7.71
N ILE A 196 32.22 -13.02 -8.12
CA ILE A 196 31.62 -14.13 -7.36
C ILE A 196 32.20 -15.47 -7.78
N ARG A 197 32.47 -15.66 -9.07
CA ARG A 197 33.02 -16.91 -9.61
C ARG A 197 34.37 -17.24 -9.00
N ASP A 198 35.25 -16.23 -8.93
CA ASP A 198 36.64 -16.36 -8.51
C ASP A 198 36.81 -16.12 -7.00
N LEU A 199 35.73 -15.78 -6.29
CA LEU A 199 35.69 -15.67 -4.83
C LEU A 199 36.04 -17.02 -4.19
N THR A 200 36.96 -17.03 -3.24
CA THR A 200 37.29 -18.23 -2.46
C THR A 200 36.35 -18.38 -1.27
N LEU A 201 36.23 -19.61 -0.77
CA LEU A 201 35.39 -19.87 0.40
C LEU A 201 35.85 -19.11 1.64
N ASP A 202 37.15 -18.97 1.87
CA ASP A 202 37.66 -18.25 3.04
C ASP A 202 37.32 -16.76 2.96
N ASP A 203 37.45 -16.13 1.79
CA ASP A 203 37.05 -14.74 1.60
C ASP A 203 35.54 -14.54 1.80
N LEU A 204 34.73 -15.48 1.30
CA LEU A 204 33.27 -15.47 1.50
C LEU A 204 32.92 -15.51 3.00
N PHE A 205 33.50 -16.45 3.74
CA PHE A 205 33.22 -16.61 5.17
C PHE A 205 33.77 -15.43 5.99
N ARG A 206 35.03 -15.01 5.78
CA ARG A 206 35.64 -13.88 6.51
C ARG A 206 34.92 -12.56 6.26
N SER A 207 34.47 -12.31 5.03
CA SER A 207 33.81 -11.05 4.69
C SER A 207 32.42 -10.88 5.29
N ALA A 208 31.71 -11.99 5.51
CA ALA A 208 30.33 -12.00 5.96
C ALA A 208 30.16 -12.54 7.40
N ALA A 209 31.20 -13.05 8.04
CA ALA A 209 31.12 -13.59 9.39
C ALA A 209 30.76 -12.55 10.46
N HIS A 210 30.30 -13.05 11.60
CA HIS A 210 30.16 -12.27 12.83
C HIS A 210 31.53 -11.81 13.32
N ARG A 211 31.63 -10.56 13.76
CA ARG A 211 32.87 -9.99 14.30
C ARG A 211 33.01 -10.32 15.77
N LYS A 212 34.23 -10.56 16.26
CA LYS A 212 34.47 -10.86 17.68
C LYS A 212 34.09 -9.72 18.61
N GLU A 213 34.23 -8.48 18.16
CA GLU A 213 33.84 -7.28 18.92
C GLU A 213 32.32 -7.18 19.11
N ASP A 214 31.55 -7.77 18.19
CA ASP A 214 30.10 -7.76 18.23
C ASP A 214 29.54 -8.99 18.96
N LEU A 215 30.24 -10.13 18.87
CA LEU A 215 29.89 -11.40 19.52
C LEU A 215 30.27 -11.43 21.01
N ILE A 216 31.46 -10.94 21.38
CA ILE A 216 32.00 -11.00 22.75
C ILE A 216 31.78 -9.66 23.44
N VAL A 217 30.71 -9.55 24.23
CA VAL A 217 30.32 -8.31 24.92
C VAL A 217 31.05 -8.15 26.26
N GLY A 218 31.29 -9.27 26.96
CA GLY A 218 32.02 -9.29 28.22
C GLY A 218 32.87 -10.54 28.34
N CYS A 219 34.06 -10.40 28.91
CA CYS A 219 35.00 -11.47 29.14
C CYS A 219 35.71 -11.23 30.48
N GLU A 220 35.77 -12.27 31.31
CA GLU A 220 36.58 -12.27 32.54
C GLU A 220 37.40 -13.57 32.58
N TRP A 221 38.68 -13.46 32.93
CA TRP A 221 39.60 -14.58 33.12
C TRP A 221 40.22 -14.45 34.53
N GLU A 222 39.97 -15.42 35.41
CA GLU A 222 40.44 -15.35 36.81
C GLU A 222 39.99 -14.05 37.52
N ASP A 223 38.73 -13.65 37.28
CA ASP A 223 38.11 -12.39 37.72
C ASP A 223 38.79 -11.09 37.23
N GLU A 224 39.79 -11.19 36.35
CA GLU A 224 40.36 -10.04 35.65
C GLU A 224 39.65 -9.80 34.31
N PRO A 225 39.41 -8.53 33.92
CA PRO A 225 38.75 -8.22 32.67
C PRO A 225 39.61 -8.68 31.48
N CYS A 226 38.99 -9.42 30.56
CA CYS A 226 39.52 -9.70 29.24
C CYS A 226 38.64 -9.09 28.16
N GLY A 227 39.14 -9.06 26.93
CA GLY A 227 38.40 -8.53 25.79
C GLY A 227 38.52 -9.37 24.53
N PRO A 228 37.85 -8.93 23.44
CA PRO A 228 37.93 -9.59 22.13
C PRO A 228 39.35 -9.69 21.57
N GLU A 229 40.28 -8.85 22.01
CA GLU A 229 41.70 -8.88 21.66
C GLU A 229 42.41 -10.17 22.11
N ASN A 230 41.94 -10.83 23.17
CA ASN A 230 42.50 -12.10 23.64
C ASN A 230 42.04 -13.32 22.83
N PHE A 231 41.19 -13.10 21.82
CA PHE A 231 40.69 -14.14 20.93
C PHE A 231 41.30 -14.00 19.54
N THR A 232 41.86 -15.10 19.05
CA THR A 232 42.38 -15.21 17.69
C THR A 232 41.31 -15.77 16.76
N GLU A 233 41.22 -15.24 15.54
CA GLU A 233 40.35 -15.78 14.51
C GLU A 233 40.87 -17.13 14.01
N SER A 234 40.03 -18.16 14.07
CA SER A 234 40.32 -19.51 13.60
C SER A 234 39.30 -19.93 12.53
N LEU A 235 39.76 -20.39 11.38
CA LEU A 235 38.89 -20.99 10.35
C LEU A 235 38.60 -22.45 10.70
N THR A 236 37.33 -22.78 10.92
CA THR A 236 36.89 -24.11 11.36
C THR A 236 35.96 -24.75 10.33
N ASP A 237 35.58 -26.00 10.57
CA ASP A 237 34.53 -26.71 9.83
C ASP A 237 33.12 -26.10 10.02
N HIS A 238 32.94 -25.21 11.00
CA HIS A 238 31.69 -24.47 11.26
C HIS A 238 31.68 -23.06 10.66
N GLY A 239 32.82 -22.57 10.14
CA GLY A 239 32.97 -21.19 9.67
C GLY A 239 34.05 -20.42 10.42
N VAL A 240 33.89 -19.10 10.48
CA VAL A 240 34.81 -18.22 11.24
C VAL A 240 34.46 -18.28 12.72
N CYS A 241 35.45 -18.62 13.52
CA CYS A 241 35.31 -18.75 14.96
C CYS A 241 36.45 -18.05 15.68
N TYR A 242 36.32 -17.95 17.01
CA TYR A 242 37.24 -17.21 17.85
C TYR A 242 37.78 -18.11 18.95
N THR A 243 39.09 -18.27 19.01
CA THR A 243 39.77 -19.15 19.97
C THR A 243 40.49 -18.34 21.04
N PHE A 244 40.13 -18.57 22.29
CA PHE A 244 40.87 -18.10 23.45
C PHE A 244 42.02 -19.07 23.76
N ASN A 245 43.15 -18.53 24.22
CA ASN A 245 44.36 -19.31 24.57
C ASN A 245 44.91 -20.12 23.37
N ALA A 246 44.83 -19.58 22.15
CA ALA A 246 45.27 -20.26 20.93
C ALA A 246 46.80 -20.27 20.75
N GLU A 247 47.50 -19.25 21.24
CA GLU A 247 48.93 -19.09 21.00
C GLU A 247 49.75 -20.28 21.57
N PRO A 248 50.60 -20.94 20.75
CA PRO A 248 51.41 -22.07 21.22
C PRO A 248 52.46 -21.68 22.27
N GLY A 249 52.95 -20.43 22.25
CA GLY A 249 54.00 -19.94 23.15
C GLY A 249 53.51 -19.41 24.50
N HIS A 250 52.21 -19.15 24.66
CA HIS A 250 51.63 -18.57 25.87
C HIS A 250 50.56 -19.48 26.47
N GLN A 251 50.96 -20.35 27.40
CA GLN A 251 50.04 -21.24 28.12
C GLN A 251 49.38 -20.55 29.31
N LYS A 252 48.04 -20.55 29.34
CA LYS A 252 47.25 -20.20 30.52
C LYS A 252 47.14 -21.39 31.47
N TRP A 253 47.32 -21.15 32.76
CA TRP A 253 47.26 -22.16 33.82
C TRP A 253 46.16 -21.80 34.80
N VAL A 254 45.45 -22.80 35.31
CA VAL A 254 44.42 -22.66 36.34
C VAL A 254 44.94 -23.25 37.64
N THR A 255 44.79 -22.52 38.75
CA THR A 255 45.30 -22.90 40.07
C THR A 255 44.26 -23.55 40.98
N SER A 256 42.97 -23.36 40.72
CA SER A 256 41.88 -23.87 41.55
C SER A 256 40.63 -24.17 40.73
N ALA A 257 39.76 -25.03 41.25
CA ALA A 257 38.46 -25.31 40.64
C ALA A 257 37.42 -24.28 41.09
N GLY A 258 36.48 -23.95 40.20
CA GLY A 258 35.39 -23.00 40.46
C GLY A 258 35.17 -22.04 39.29
N SER A 259 34.01 -21.41 39.21
CA SER A 259 33.69 -20.47 38.13
C SER A 259 34.51 -19.17 38.18
N GLU A 260 35.06 -18.82 39.34
CA GLU A 260 35.93 -17.64 39.54
C GLU A 260 37.32 -17.82 38.91
N TYR A 261 37.86 -19.05 38.92
CA TYR A 261 39.18 -19.38 38.36
C TYR A 261 39.12 -19.82 36.89
N GLY A 262 37.97 -19.63 36.25
CA GLY A 262 37.73 -19.99 34.85
C GLY A 262 37.58 -18.75 33.96
N ILE A 263 37.07 -18.99 32.75
CA ILE A 263 36.64 -17.93 31.84
C ILE A 263 35.13 -17.72 31.94
N LYS A 264 34.69 -16.48 32.06
CA LYS A 264 33.28 -16.08 32.01
C LYS A 264 33.05 -15.24 30.77
N LEU A 265 32.10 -15.64 29.94
CA LEU A 265 31.79 -14.95 28.69
C LEU A 265 30.33 -14.49 28.67
N THR A 266 30.14 -13.22 28.31
CA THR A 266 28.83 -12.66 27.95
C THR A 266 28.81 -12.45 26.45
N LEU A 267 27.95 -13.21 25.76
CA LEU A 267 27.96 -13.29 24.30
C LEU A 267 26.67 -12.73 23.71
N ASN A 268 26.79 -11.87 22.71
CA ASN A 268 25.69 -11.41 21.88
C ASN A 268 25.65 -12.24 20.60
N VAL A 269 24.70 -13.16 20.53
CA VAL A 269 24.54 -14.08 19.38
C VAL A 269 24.12 -13.34 18.10
N GLU A 270 23.70 -12.07 18.20
CA GLU A 270 23.28 -11.26 17.03
C GLU A 270 22.18 -11.94 16.20
N GLN A 271 21.17 -12.50 16.86
CA GLN A 271 20.09 -13.23 16.19
C GLN A 271 19.37 -12.42 15.10
N TYR A 272 19.46 -11.09 15.17
CA TYR A 272 18.92 -10.16 14.16
C TYR A 272 19.70 -10.13 12.84
N GLU A 273 20.94 -10.60 12.81
CA GLU A 273 21.77 -10.75 11.60
C GLU A 273 21.60 -12.11 10.92
N TYR A 274 20.75 -12.98 11.47
CA TYR A 274 20.60 -14.34 10.97
C TYR A 274 19.98 -14.34 9.56
N MET A 275 20.58 -15.13 8.69
CA MET A 275 20.11 -15.34 7.32
C MET A 275 20.26 -16.83 6.94
N PRO A 276 19.64 -17.29 5.84
CA PRO A 276 19.83 -18.66 5.37
C PRO A 276 21.31 -18.98 5.13
N GLY A 277 21.77 -20.11 5.65
CA GLY A 277 23.16 -20.54 5.61
C GLY A 277 23.31 -22.05 5.87
N PRO A 278 24.53 -22.55 6.15
CA PRO A 278 24.78 -23.97 6.37
C PRO A 278 24.14 -24.55 7.65
N HIS A 279 23.67 -23.68 8.56
CA HIS A 279 23.17 -24.05 9.88
C HIS A 279 21.85 -23.33 10.17
N ASN A 280 20.91 -24.02 10.83
CA ASN A 280 19.56 -23.51 11.13
C ASN A 280 19.31 -23.28 12.64
N ALA A 281 20.28 -23.60 13.49
CA ALA A 281 20.18 -23.40 14.93
C ALA A 281 20.52 -21.95 15.32
N ALA A 282 19.98 -21.49 16.45
CA ALA A 282 20.34 -20.20 17.03
C ALA A 282 21.06 -20.37 18.36
N GLY A 283 22.15 -19.64 18.54
CA GLY A 283 23.04 -19.76 19.69
C GLY A 283 24.50 -19.76 19.27
N ILE A 284 25.31 -20.42 20.06
CA ILE A 284 26.75 -20.60 19.81
C ILE A 284 27.11 -22.07 19.85
N LYS A 285 28.24 -22.41 19.22
CA LYS A 285 28.96 -23.66 19.48
C LYS A 285 30.25 -23.36 20.21
N ILE A 286 30.57 -24.20 21.20
CA ILE A 286 31.78 -24.11 22.01
C ILE A 286 32.53 -25.44 21.91
N LEU A 287 33.84 -25.38 21.65
CA LEU A 287 34.72 -26.54 21.66
C LEU A 287 35.94 -26.26 22.56
N LEU A 288 36.19 -27.18 23.48
CA LEU A 288 37.42 -27.23 24.28
C LEU A 288 38.33 -28.27 23.63
N HIS A 289 39.55 -27.87 23.28
CA HIS A 289 40.49 -28.77 22.60
C HIS A 289 41.94 -28.45 22.98
N ASN A 290 42.86 -29.34 22.58
CA ASN A 290 44.28 -29.09 22.74
C ASN A 290 44.72 -27.97 21.78
N LYS A 291 45.58 -27.07 22.22
CA LYS A 291 46.09 -25.94 21.41
C LYS A 291 46.71 -26.36 20.08
N LYS A 292 47.33 -27.54 20.06
CA LYS A 292 48.01 -28.09 18.88
C LYS A 292 47.07 -28.85 17.94
N GLU A 293 45.82 -29.02 18.34
CA GLU A 293 44.81 -29.77 17.61
C GLU A 293 43.90 -28.82 16.82
N PHE A 294 43.45 -29.28 15.66
CA PHE A 294 42.53 -28.54 14.81
C PHE A 294 41.09 -28.54 15.38
N PRO A 295 40.43 -27.38 15.53
CA PRO A 295 39.09 -27.28 16.11
C PRO A 295 37.98 -27.74 15.14
N LYS A 296 37.50 -28.97 15.29
CA LYS A 296 36.31 -29.50 14.61
C LYS A 296 35.00 -29.13 15.33
N VAL A 297 34.63 -27.85 15.27
CA VAL A 297 33.48 -27.31 16.01
C VAL A 297 32.14 -27.81 15.46
N ALA A 298 32.02 -28.06 14.16
CA ALA A 298 30.77 -28.57 13.59
C ALA A 298 30.47 -29.99 14.10
N GLU A 299 31.48 -30.84 14.22
CA GLU A 299 31.37 -32.24 14.66
C GLU A 299 31.34 -32.39 16.19
N LEU A 300 32.29 -31.79 16.91
CA LEU A 300 32.52 -32.01 18.35
C LEU A 300 32.04 -30.86 19.26
N GLY A 301 31.68 -29.72 18.70
CA GLY A 301 31.29 -28.54 19.47
C GLY A 301 29.94 -28.69 20.19
N LEU A 302 29.91 -28.28 21.45
CA LEU A 302 28.72 -28.19 22.30
C LEU A 302 27.87 -26.98 21.93
N ALA A 303 26.59 -27.19 21.65
CA ALA A 303 25.66 -26.10 21.35
C ALA A 303 25.09 -25.47 22.64
N VAL A 304 25.13 -24.14 22.73
CA VAL A 304 24.56 -23.37 23.85
C VAL A 304 23.52 -22.39 23.33
N SER A 305 22.31 -22.47 23.89
CA SER A 305 21.19 -21.60 23.53
C SER A 305 21.34 -20.20 24.12
N PRO A 306 20.83 -19.15 23.43
CA PRO A 306 20.79 -17.81 24.01
C PRO A 306 19.78 -17.71 25.17
N GLY A 307 19.94 -16.69 26.02
CA GLY A 307 18.99 -16.39 27.13
C GLY A 307 19.23 -17.16 28.43
N MET A 308 20.31 -17.94 28.52
CA MET A 308 20.68 -18.72 29.71
C MET A 308 22.15 -18.56 30.06
N HIS A 309 22.47 -18.81 31.32
CA HIS A 309 23.84 -19.06 31.78
C HIS A 309 24.13 -20.55 31.61
N ALA A 310 25.18 -20.88 30.85
CA ALA A 310 25.71 -22.22 30.74
C ALA A 310 26.98 -22.33 31.59
N TYR A 311 27.00 -23.28 32.51
CA TYR A 311 28.17 -23.61 33.31
C TYR A 311 28.80 -24.89 32.75
N LEU A 312 30.06 -24.77 32.31
CA LEU A 312 30.83 -25.87 31.77
C LEU A 312 31.86 -26.31 32.83
N GLY A 313 31.58 -27.42 33.51
CA GLY A 313 32.54 -28.07 34.39
C GLY A 313 33.44 -28.99 33.59
N MET A 314 34.75 -28.87 33.71
CA MET A 314 35.70 -29.61 32.88
C MET A 314 36.48 -30.63 33.70
N GLN A 315 36.62 -31.84 33.17
CA GLN A 315 37.56 -32.86 33.65
C GLN A 315 38.60 -33.16 32.57
N LEU A 316 39.87 -33.28 32.97
CA LEU A 316 40.96 -33.65 32.08
C LEU A 316 41.26 -35.15 32.24
N LEU A 317 41.32 -35.87 31.12
CA LEU A 317 41.67 -37.28 31.07
C LEU A 317 42.93 -37.46 30.23
N TRP A 318 44.02 -37.88 30.86
CA TRP A 318 45.24 -38.27 30.15
C TRP A 318 45.19 -39.77 29.87
N ILE A 319 45.26 -40.15 28.60
CA ILE A 319 45.20 -41.54 28.15
C ILE A 319 46.53 -41.92 27.52
N GLU A 320 47.09 -43.03 27.99
CA GLU A 320 48.29 -43.66 27.46
C GLU A 320 47.95 -45.07 26.96
N ASN A 321 48.04 -45.24 25.65
CA ASN A 321 47.82 -46.51 24.96
C ASN A 321 49.17 -47.21 24.68
N LEU A 322 49.12 -48.54 24.59
CA LEU A 322 50.30 -49.35 24.29
C LEU A 322 50.47 -49.55 22.77
N PRO A 323 51.72 -49.54 22.27
CA PRO A 323 52.02 -49.85 20.87
C PRO A 323 51.97 -51.36 20.59
N GLU A 324 52.15 -51.74 19.32
CA GLU A 324 52.25 -53.14 18.91
C GLU A 324 53.42 -53.84 19.63
N PRO A 325 53.27 -55.11 20.08
CA PRO A 325 52.16 -56.04 19.85
C PRO A 325 51.00 -55.98 20.87
N HIS A 326 51.09 -55.13 21.90
CA HIS A 326 50.08 -55.06 22.98
C HIS A 326 48.87 -54.19 22.63
N GLY A 327 49.02 -53.24 21.72
CA GLY A 327 47.94 -52.43 21.17
C GLY A 327 48.25 -51.97 19.75
N THR A 328 47.42 -51.07 19.22
CA THR A 328 47.52 -50.60 17.83
C THR A 328 47.83 -49.10 17.73
N CYS A 329 48.31 -48.47 18.81
CA CYS A 329 48.55 -47.04 18.81
C CYS A 329 49.75 -46.67 17.93
N ARG A 330 49.69 -45.48 17.31
CA ARG A 330 50.79 -44.92 16.52
C ARG A 330 51.02 -43.46 16.91
N SER A 331 52.28 -43.06 17.01
CA SER A 331 52.70 -41.67 17.15
C SER A 331 53.52 -41.32 15.91
N GLN A 332 52.88 -40.68 14.93
CA GLN A 332 53.50 -40.36 13.64
C GLN A 332 53.44 -38.86 13.38
N ASP A 333 54.60 -38.27 13.07
CA ASP A 333 54.66 -36.89 12.63
C ASP A 333 54.06 -36.75 11.22
N SER A 334 53.19 -35.76 11.04
CA SER A 334 52.55 -35.44 9.76
C SER A 334 53.15 -34.16 9.20
N PRO A 335 53.34 -34.04 7.87
CA PRO A 335 53.80 -32.78 7.26
C PRO A 335 52.82 -31.62 7.49
N TYR A 336 51.55 -31.92 7.80
CA TYR A 336 50.50 -30.92 8.02
C TYR A 336 50.38 -30.45 9.47
N TYR A 337 50.77 -31.27 10.44
CA TYR A 337 50.52 -31.04 11.86
C TYR A 337 51.67 -31.51 12.72
N SER A 338 52.06 -30.70 13.70
CA SER A 338 53.09 -31.05 14.69
C SER A 338 52.62 -32.04 15.75
N HIS A 339 51.31 -32.25 15.88
CA HIS A 339 50.71 -33.19 16.81
C HIS A 339 49.75 -34.11 16.06
N TYR A 340 49.92 -35.42 16.20
CA TYR A 340 49.04 -36.40 15.61
C TYR A 340 47.72 -36.49 16.39
N SER A 341 46.60 -36.45 15.67
CA SER A 341 45.30 -36.90 16.17
C SER A 341 44.56 -37.67 15.07
N PRO A 342 43.64 -38.59 15.42
CA PRO A 342 42.85 -39.31 14.43
C PRO A 342 42.08 -38.36 13.50
N GLU A 343 41.59 -37.26 14.05
CA GLU A 343 40.84 -36.21 13.35
C GLU A 343 41.73 -35.46 12.35
N ALA A 344 42.95 -35.12 12.76
CA ALA A 344 43.94 -34.46 11.92
C ALA A 344 44.40 -35.39 10.77
N CYS A 345 44.58 -36.68 11.06
CA CYS A 345 44.90 -37.71 10.06
C CYS A 345 43.80 -37.83 9.00
N GLN A 346 42.54 -37.97 9.43
CA GLN A 346 41.40 -38.04 8.52
C GLN A 346 41.27 -36.77 7.68
N LEU A 347 41.47 -35.60 8.29
CA LEU A 347 41.37 -34.32 7.60
C LEU A 347 42.50 -34.11 6.58
N ALA A 348 43.72 -34.56 6.89
CA ALA A 348 44.82 -34.60 5.93
C ALA A 348 44.52 -35.54 4.75
N CYS A 349 43.96 -36.72 5.01
CA CYS A 349 43.57 -37.66 3.97
C CYS A 349 42.45 -37.09 3.08
N MET A 350 41.47 -36.40 3.67
CA MET A 350 40.44 -35.67 2.94
C MET A 350 41.04 -34.60 2.02
N SER A 351 41.98 -33.79 2.53
CA SER A 351 42.64 -32.72 1.76
C SER A 351 43.39 -33.29 0.56
N GLN A 352 44.17 -34.34 0.75
CA GLN A 352 44.88 -35.05 -0.33
C GLN A 352 43.91 -35.64 -1.36
N ARG A 353 42.84 -36.29 -0.90
CA ARG A 353 41.88 -36.90 -1.82
C ARG A 353 41.10 -35.86 -2.62
N LEU A 354 40.78 -34.72 -2.01
CA LEU A 354 40.15 -33.61 -2.71
C LEU A 354 41.06 -32.97 -3.75
N GLU A 355 42.35 -32.82 -3.43
CA GLU A 355 43.33 -32.31 -4.37
C GLU A 355 43.39 -33.17 -5.63
N GLN A 356 43.43 -34.50 -5.48
CA GLN A 356 43.44 -35.42 -6.62
C GLN A 356 42.19 -35.33 -7.51
N ILE A 357 41.01 -35.07 -6.93
CA ILE A 357 39.73 -35.06 -7.66
C ILE A 357 39.40 -33.67 -8.22
N CYS A 358 39.54 -32.63 -7.39
CA CYS A 358 39.08 -31.27 -7.66
C CYS A 358 40.23 -30.25 -7.77
N GLY A 359 41.47 -30.59 -7.41
CA GLY A 359 42.62 -29.69 -7.46
C GLY A 359 42.52 -28.50 -6.49
N CYS A 360 41.72 -28.63 -5.43
CA CYS A 360 41.53 -27.61 -4.40
C CYS A 360 41.06 -28.26 -3.09
N ARG A 361 41.19 -27.53 -1.98
CA ARG A 361 40.74 -27.94 -0.64
C ARG A 361 39.64 -27.02 -0.12
N HIS A 362 38.97 -27.44 0.95
CA HIS A 362 38.08 -26.56 1.71
C HIS A 362 38.89 -25.60 2.61
N MET A 363 38.30 -24.46 3.01
CA MET A 363 38.99 -23.41 3.78
C MET A 363 39.65 -23.88 5.08
N TYR A 364 39.06 -24.88 5.74
CA TYR A 364 39.50 -25.39 7.04
C TYR A 364 40.43 -26.60 6.94
N MET A 365 40.63 -27.13 5.73
CA MET A 365 41.49 -28.30 5.51
C MET A 365 42.98 -27.89 5.55
N PRO A 366 43.86 -28.78 6.01
CA PRO A 366 45.29 -28.51 6.13
C PRO A 366 45.96 -28.33 4.76
N HIS A 367 47.08 -27.63 4.78
CA HIS A 367 47.92 -27.31 3.64
C HIS A 367 49.38 -27.11 4.10
N VAL A 368 50.29 -27.19 3.14
CA VAL A 368 51.70 -26.81 3.30
C VAL A 368 51.97 -25.77 2.22
N ASP A 369 52.51 -24.61 2.58
CA ASP A 369 52.80 -23.50 1.66
C ASP A 369 51.61 -23.13 0.74
N ASP A 370 50.43 -22.96 1.33
CA ASP A 370 49.14 -22.69 0.65
C ASP A 370 48.68 -23.72 -0.39
N PHE A 371 49.34 -24.88 -0.46
CA PHE A 371 48.96 -25.98 -1.35
C PHE A 371 48.32 -27.14 -0.56
N PRO A 372 47.18 -27.70 -1.01
CA PRO A 372 46.37 -27.31 -2.18
C PRO A 372 45.66 -25.96 -1.97
N PRO A 373 45.33 -25.20 -3.04
CA PRO A 373 44.64 -23.91 -2.90
C PRO A 373 43.19 -24.09 -2.44
N ILE A 374 42.61 -23.07 -1.83
CA ILE A 374 41.20 -23.06 -1.42
C ILE A 374 40.31 -23.05 -2.66
N CYS A 375 39.23 -23.84 -2.65
CA CYS A 375 38.28 -23.86 -3.76
C CYS A 375 37.60 -22.50 -3.95
N THR A 376 37.58 -22.02 -5.20
CA THR A 376 36.72 -20.91 -5.63
C THR A 376 35.26 -21.35 -5.61
N MET A 377 34.32 -20.40 -5.61
CA MET A 377 32.88 -20.71 -5.63
C MET A 377 32.47 -21.56 -6.84
N GLU A 378 33.08 -21.34 -8.00
CA GLU A 378 32.87 -22.21 -9.17
C GLU A 378 33.28 -23.66 -8.88
N ARG A 379 34.52 -23.90 -8.39
CA ARG A 379 35.01 -25.25 -8.08
C ARG A 379 34.26 -25.88 -6.91
N TYR A 380 33.86 -25.08 -5.93
CA TYR A 380 33.09 -25.52 -4.77
C TYR A 380 31.73 -26.10 -5.21
N LEU A 381 30.99 -25.36 -6.03
CA LEU A 381 29.66 -25.77 -6.49
C LEU A 381 29.75 -26.90 -7.53
N THR A 382 30.68 -26.82 -8.48
CA THR A 382 30.77 -27.78 -9.59
C THR A 382 31.45 -29.10 -9.22
N CYS A 383 32.43 -29.10 -8.31
CA CYS A 383 33.24 -30.28 -7.98
C CYS A 383 33.13 -30.70 -6.52
N TYR A 384 33.43 -29.81 -5.56
CA TYR A 384 33.46 -30.16 -4.13
C TYR A 384 32.12 -30.72 -3.65
N HIS A 385 31.04 -29.98 -3.86
CA HIS A 385 29.71 -30.32 -3.33
C HIS A 385 29.21 -31.68 -3.84
N SER A 386 29.52 -32.03 -5.10
CA SER A 386 29.11 -33.32 -5.68
C SER A 386 29.98 -34.51 -5.25
N ASN A 387 31.22 -34.26 -4.83
CA ASN A 387 32.18 -35.34 -4.55
C ASN A 387 32.49 -35.52 -3.07
N ILE A 388 32.12 -34.57 -2.19
CA ILE A 388 32.44 -34.64 -0.75
C ILE A 388 31.89 -35.92 -0.09
N GLY A 389 30.74 -36.43 -0.52
CA GLY A 389 30.21 -37.72 -0.04
C GLY A 389 31.15 -38.88 -0.38
N LYS A 390 31.58 -38.98 -1.66
CA LYS A 390 32.52 -40.01 -2.13
C LYS A 390 33.88 -39.91 -1.45
N VAL A 391 34.34 -38.70 -1.18
CA VAL A 391 35.59 -38.48 -0.44
C VAL A 391 35.46 -39.01 0.99
N LYS A 392 34.36 -38.69 1.68
CA LYS A 392 34.11 -39.19 3.03
C LYS A 392 34.06 -40.72 3.07
N ASP A 393 33.43 -41.36 2.09
CA ASP A 393 33.40 -42.82 1.96
C ASP A 393 34.80 -43.39 1.72
N TYR A 394 35.58 -42.80 0.80
CA TYR A 394 36.96 -43.20 0.56
C TYR A 394 37.82 -43.07 1.83
N VAL A 395 37.66 -41.99 2.59
CA VAL A 395 38.46 -41.78 3.81
C VAL A 395 38.13 -42.80 4.88
N ARG A 396 36.86 -43.19 5.01
CA ARG A 396 36.44 -44.26 5.92
C ARG A 396 37.04 -45.62 5.53
N ASP A 397 37.09 -45.91 4.23
CA ASP A 397 37.42 -47.26 3.75
C ASP A 397 38.92 -47.46 3.43
N ASN A 398 39.66 -46.37 3.14
CA ASN A 398 41.05 -46.43 2.67
C ASN A 398 42.08 -45.71 3.56
N CYS A 399 41.68 -44.82 4.47
CA CYS A 399 42.63 -44.10 5.33
C CYS A 399 42.70 -44.76 6.72
N ASP A 400 43.84 -45.40 7.02
CA ASP A 400 44.11 -45.98 8.35
C ASP A 400 44.64 -44.91 9.31
N CYS A 401 43.77 -44.44 10.21
CA CYS A 401 44.08 -43.44 11.23
C CYS A 401 43.93 -44.05 12.63
N PRO A 402 44.95 -44.77 13.14
CA PRO A 402 44.92 -45.38 14.47
C PRO A 402 44.90 -44.33 15.58
N VAL A 403 44.54 -44.75 16.79
CA VAL A 403 44.58 -43.87 17.97
C VAL A 403 46.02 -43.50 18.36
N PRO A 404 46.24 -42.28 18.89
CA PRO A 404 47.54 -41.89 19.41
C PRO A 404 47.92 -42.71 20.65
N CYS A 405 49.23 -42.87 20.87
CA CYS A 405 49.74 -43.52 22.08
C CYS A 405 49.58 -42.66 23.33
N ASN A 406 49.59 -41.35 23.19
CA ASN A 406 49.38 -40.40 24.26
C ASN A 406 48.46 -39.27 23.79
N PHE A 407 47.40 -39.02 24.54
CA PHE A 407 46.51 -37.91 24.23
C PHE A 407 45.73 -37.45 25.46
N LEU A 408 45.24 -36.21 25.37
CA LEU A 408 44.51 -35.54 26.41
C LEU A 408 43.07 -35.31 25.93
N ILE A 409 42.10 -35.85 26.64
CA ILE A 409 40.68 -35.57 26.41
C ILE A 409 40.22 -34.51 27.41
N TYR A 410 39.49 -33.52 26.90
CA TYR A 410 38.71 -32.59 27.71
C TYR A 410 37.26 -33.09 27.74
N ASP A 411 36.77 -33.47 28.90
CA ASP A 411 35.41 -33.99 29.10
C ASP A 411 34.54 -32.94 29.82
N PRO A 412 33.81 -32.11 29.06
CA PRO A 412 32.94 -31.08 29.63
C PRO A 412 31.58 -31.63 30.09
N THR A 413 31.20 -31.29 31.30
CA THR A 413 29.85 -31.43 31.85
C THR A 413 29.14 -30.07 31.76
N ILE A 414 27.92 -30.05 31.22
CA ILE A 414 27.15 -28.81 31.04
C ILE A 414 25.96 -28.77 31.99
N SER A 415 25.74 -27.61 32.60
CA SER A 415 24.55 -27.29 33.37
C SER A 415 24.06 -25.89 33.04
N PHE A 416 22.77 -25.63 33.24
CA PHE A 416 22.13 -24.41 32.79
C PHE A 416 21.35 -23.74 33.92
N ALA A 417 21.38 -22.41 33.94
CA ALA A 417 20.48 -21.58 34.74
C ALA A 417 19.86 -20.50 33.86
N SER A 418 18.62 -20.11 34.16
CA SER A 418 18.00 -18.98 33.47
C SER A 418 18.70 -17.67 33.84
N THR A 419 18.80 -16.77 32.87
CA THR A 419 19.26 -15.40 33.12
C THR A 419 18.21 -14.65 33.92
N SER A 420 18.59 -13.99 35.01
CA SER A 420 17.65 -13.21 35.81
C SER A 420 17.20 -11.95 35.06
N VAL A 421 15.98 -11.48 35.37
CA VAL A 421 15.45 -10.23 34.80
C VAL A 421 16.38 -9.06 35.16
N TYR A 422 16.88 -9.01 36.40
CA TYR A 422 17.81 -7.97 36.85
C TYR A 422 19.12 -7.96 36.04
N ALA A 423 19.74 -9.12 35.83
CA ALA A 423 20.96 -9.22 35.04
C ALA A 423 20.72 -8.81 33.58
N THR A 424 19.57 -9.19 33.03
CA THR A 424 19.15 -8.79 31.68
C THR A 424 18.98 -7.27 31.58
N ASP A 425 18.27 -6.66 32.52
CA ASP A 425 18.04 -5.20 32.55
C ASP A 425 19.34 -4.42 32.74
N GLN A 426 20.26 -4.91 33.58
CA GLN A 426 21.58 -4.31 33.77
C GLN A 426 22.43 -4.35 32.48
N LEU A 427 22.41 -5.47 31.76
CA LEU A 427 23.06 -5.60 30.45
C LEU A 427 22.41 -4.65 29.42
N LEU A 428 21.08 -4.51 29.45
CA LEU A 428 20.29 -3.61 28.59
C LEU A 428 20.34 -2.12 29.00
N ALA A 429 20.85 -1.78 30.17
CA ALA A 429 21.01 -0.39 30.62
C ALA A 429 22.35 0.22 30.21
N SER A 430 23.31 -0.60 29.79
CA SER A 430 24.65 -0.16 29.37
C SER A 430 24.61 0.69 28.09
N THR A 431 25.61 1.56 27.90
CA THR A 431 25.77 2.39 26.69
C THR A 431 25.74 1.57 25.40
N THR A 432 26.16 0.31 25.48
CA THR A 432 26.14 -0.72 24.44
C THR A 432 24.73 -0.98 23.87
N THR A 433 23.67 -0.79 24.65
CA THR A 433 22.29 -1.11 24.22
C THR A 433 21.75 -0.15 23.17
N ARG A 434 22.21 1.11 23.13
CA ARG A 434 21.84 2.05 22.06
C ARG A 434 22.38 1.61 20.70
N ASP A 435 23.62 1.14 20.66
CA ASP A 435 24.26 0.67 19.44
C ASP A 435 23.69 -0.67 19.00
N ILE A 436 23.46 -1.61 19.93
CA ILE A 436 22.75 -2.87 19.65
C ILE A 436 21.36 -2.59 19.07
N LYS A 437 20.59 -1.66 19.66
CA LYS A 437 19.26 -1.31 19.13
C LYS A 437 19.33 -0.73 17.72
N ARG A 438 20.30 0.13 17.43
CA ARG A 438 20.50 0.67 16.07
C ARG A 438 20.82 -0.44 15.07
N ARG A 439 21.75 -1.32 15.40
CA ARG A 439 22.15 -2.45 14.57
C ARG A 439 21.00 -3.44 14.35
N PHE A 440 20.25 -3.73 15.40
CA PHE A 440 19.02 -4.52 15.33
C PHE A 440 18.01 -3.94 14.33
N LEU A 441 17.75 -2.63 14.40
CA LEU A 441 16.81 -1.97 13.48
C LEU A 441 17.31 -2.03 12.02
N TYR A 442 18.59 -1.76 11.79
CA TYR A 442 19.20 -1.82 10.46
C TYR A 442 19.17 -3.23 9.87
N ALA A 443 19.60 -4.24 10.63
CA ALA A 443 19.59 -5.63 10.20
C ALA A 443 18.17 -6.12 9.91
N ARG A 444 17.20 -5.80 10.77
CA ARG A 444 15.80 -6.13 10.55
C ARG A 444 15.26 -5.48 9.27
N GLU A 445 15.56 -4.20 9.02
CA GLU A 445 15.17 -3.54 7.78
C GLU A 445 15.78 -4.23 6.54
N THR A 446 17.07 -4.58 6.60
CA THR A 446 17.77 -5.28 5.52
C THR A 446 17.14 -6.65 5.24
N THR A 447 16.93 -7.49 6.25
CA THR A 447 16.29 -8.81 6.09
C THR A 447 14.86 -8.68 5.56
N GLU A 448 14.11 -7.66 5.97
CA GLU A 448 12.77 -7.38 5.45
C GLU A 448 12.79 -6.97 3.96
N ARG A 449 13.76 -6.15 3.54
CA ARG A 449 13.96 -5.77 2.12
C ARG A 449 14.36 -6.95 1.24
N MET A 450 15.21 -7.84 1.76
CA MET A 450 15.71 -9.01 1.04
C MET A 450 14.69 -10.16 0.96
N ASN A 451 13.56 -10.07 1.67
CA ASN A 451 12.53 -11.12 1.61
C ASN A 451 11.76 -11.06 0.28
N HIS A 452 12.15 -11.93 -0.67
CA HIS A 452 11.55 -12.01 -2.00
C HIS A 452 10.03 -12.20 -2.00
N LEU A 453 9.47 -12.94 -1.04
CA LEU A 453 8.02 -13.15 -0.96
C LEU A 453 7.30 -11.85 -0.63
N LYS A 454 7.85 -11.06 0.30
CA LYS A 454 7.31 -9.74 0.66
C LYS A 454 7.49 -8.74 -0.46
N PHE A 455 8.65 -8.72 -1.12
CA PHE A 455 8.90 -7.84 -2.26
C PHE A 455 7.97 -8.15 -3.45
N ASN A 456 7.78 -9.42 -3.80
CA ASN A 456 6.85 -9.81 -4.86
C ASN A 456 5.39 -9.48 -4.51
N HIS A 457 5.01 -9.63 -3.24
CA HIS A 457 3.69 -9.19 -2.77
C HIS A 457 3.52 -7.67 -2.89
N PHE A 458 4.56 -6.90 -2.55
CA PHE A 458 4.56 -5.44 -2.70
C PHE A 458 4.48 -5.01 -4.17
N LEU A 459 5.27 -5.64 -5.06
CA LEU A 459 5.20 -5.39 -6.51
C LEU A 459 3.82 -5.72 -7.07
N LYS A 460 3.21 -6.83 -6.60
CA LYS A 460 1.83 -7.17 -6.99
C LYS A 460 0.84 -6.12 -6.51
N LEU A 461 0.96 -5.67 -5.26
CA LEU A 461 0.11 -4.62 -4.69
C LEU A 461 0.26 -3.30 -5.45
N GLU A 462 1.48 -2.89 -5.79
CA GLU A 462 1.77 -1.70 -6.59
C GLU A 462 1.13 -1.80 -7.97
N LYS A 463 1.28 -2.94 -8.65
CA LYS A 463 0.66 -3.20 -9.94
C LYS A 463 -0.87 -3.19 -9.85
N ASP A 464 -1.45 -3.80 -8.82
CA ASP A 464 -2.91 -3.86 -8.61
C ASP A 464 -3.47 -2.47 -8.27
N MET A 465 -2.77 -1.66 -7.46
CA MET A 465 -3.12 -0.27 -7.21
C MET A 465 -3.05 0.57 -8.49
N ARG A 466 -1.95 0.48 -9.25
CA ARG A 466 -1.79 1.17 -10.53
C ARG A 466 -2.92 0.83 -11.51
N ASN A 467 -3.25 -0.45 -11.64
CA ASN A 467 -4.37 -0.90 -12.49
C ASN A 467 -5.72 -0.36 -12.01
N SER A 468 -5.93 -0.27 -10.69
CA SER A 468 -7.17 0.29 -10.11
C SER A 468 -7.27 1.80 -10.36
N PHE A 469 -6.17 2.54 -10.23
CA PHE A 469 -6.10 3.97 -10.53
C PHE A 469 -6.35 4.25 -12.02
N GLU A 470 -5.79 3.45 -12.93
CA GLU A 470 -6.05 3.61 -14.37
C GLU A 470 -7.53 3.36 -14.72
N ARG A 471 -8.19 2.38 -14.07
CA ARG A 471 -9.64 2.18 -14.23
C ARG A 471 -10.44 3.38 -13.72
N LEU A 472 -10.09 3.91 -12.55
CA LEU A 472 -10.74 5.10 -12.00
C LEU A 472 -10.58 6.30 -12.94
N LYS A 473 -9.38 6.50 -13.50
CA LYS A 473 -9.08 7.53 -14.48
C LYS A 473 -9.93 7.39 -15.74
N GLN A 474 -10.11 6.17 -16.27
CA GLN A 474 -10.97 5.93 -17.43
C GLN A 474 -12.42 6.35 -17.17
N VAL A 475 -13.00 5.96 -16.02
CA VAL A 475 -14.38 6.33 -15.66
C VAL A 475 -14.52 7.85 -15.48
N MET A 476 -13.56 8.50 -14.82
CA MET A 476 -13.59 9.94 -14.57
C MET A 476 -13.47 10.75 -15.87
N THR A 477 -12.52 10.38 -16.73
CA THR A 477 -12.17 11.16 -17.92
C THR A 477 -13.13 10.91 -19.08
N HIS A 478 -13.50 9.65 -19.32
CA HIS A 478 -14.30 9.29 -20.49
C HIS A 478 -15.79 9.29 -20.18
N ASP A 479 -16.22 8.64 -19.09
CA ASP A 479 -17.66 8.52 -18.80
C ASP A 479 -18.22 9.80 -18.18
N VAL A 480 -17.59 10.37 -17.16
CA VAL A 480 -18.20 11.49 -16.41
C VAL A 480 -17.97 12.82 -17.12
N LYS A 481 -16.71 13.16 -17.44
CA LYS A 481 -16.37 14.46 -18.04
C LYS A 481 -16.99 14.65 -19.42
N GLU A 482 -16.84 13.68 -20.34
CA GLU A 482 -17.42 13.81 -21.68
C GLU A 482 -18.95 13.88 -21.66
N ARG A 483 -19.63 13.15 -20.76
CA ARG A 483 -21.09 13.23 -20.63
C ARG A 483 -21.55 14.60 -20.13
N ILE A 484 -20.86 15.17 -19.14
CA ILE A 484 -21.19 16.51 -18.63
C ILE A 484 -20.93 17.56 -19.71
N GLU A 485 -19.82 17.46 -20.45
CA GLU A 485 -19.54 18.36 -21.58
C GLU A 485 -20.58 18.23 -22.71
N ALA A 486 -21.01 17.02 -23.03
CA ALA A 486 -22.06 16.77 -24.03
C ALA A 486 -23.40 17.36 -23.58
N GLN A 487 -23.77 17.20 -22.31
CA GLN A 487 -25.00 17.81 -21.76
C GLN A 487 -24.92 19.34 -21.77
N ARG A 488 -23.76 19.92 -21.43
CA ARG A 488 -23.52 21.38 -21.48
C ARG A 488 -23.74 21.92 -22.89
N LYS A 489 -23.11 21.31 -23.90
CA LYS A 489 -23.27 21.69 -25.32
C LYS A 489 -24.72 21.57 -25.80
N SER A 490 -25.41 20.50 -25.38
CA SER A 490 -26.83 20.30 -25.69
C SER A 490 -27.71 21.41 -25.10
N LEU A 491 -27.46 21.80 -23.84
CA LEU A 491 -28.18 22.87 -23.17
C LEU A 491 -27.96 24.23 -23.85
N GLU A 492 -26.72 24.54 -24.26
CA GLU A 492 -26.40 25.75 -25.02
C GLU A 492 -27.13 25.79 -26.38
N ALA A 493 -27.17 24.67 -27.09
CA ALA A 493 -27.89 24.57 -28.35
C ALA A 493 -29.41 24.76 -28.19
N ILE A 494 -30.01 24.19 -27.13
CA ILE A 494 -31.42 24.38 -26.80
C ILE A 494 -31.71 25.84 -26.47
N PHE A 495 -30.83 26.49 -25.70
CA PHE A 495 -30.97 27.89 -25.31
C PHE A 495 -31.00 28.83 -26.52
N GLU A 496 -30.04 28.69 -27.45
CA GLU A 496 -29.98 29.53 -28.65
C GLU A 496 -31.18 29.30 -29.58
N ASN A 497 -31.63 28.04 -29.75
CA ASN A 497 -32.85 27.75 -30.51
C ASN A 497 -34.10 28.42 -29.89
N LEU A 498 -34.26 28.34 -28.57
CA LEU A 498 -35.40 28.95 -27.88
C LEU A 498 -35.36 30.48 -27.90
N LYS A 499 -34.16 31.06 -27.87
CA LYS A 499 -33.94 32.50 -28.00
C LYS A 499 -34.40 33.02 -29.36
N GLU A 500 -34.04 32.32 -30.44
CA GLU A 500 -34.51 32.64 -31.79
C GLU A 500 -36.04 32.57 -31.88
N ILE A 501 -36.65 31.51 -31.32
CA ILE A 501 -38.12 31.36 -31.28
C ILE A 501 -38.77 32.52 -30.51
N LYS A 502 -38.20 32.90 -29.36
CA LYS A 502 -38.70 34.00 -28.53
C LYS A 502 -38.59 35.34 -29.26
N ASP A 503 -37.47 35.63 -29.91
CA ASP A 503 -37.29 36.88 -30.65
C ASP A 503 -38.22 36.96 -31.87
N ARG A 504 -38.41 35.84 -32.57
CA ARG A 504 -39.41 35.74 -33.65
C ARG A 504 -40.83 35.96 -33.13
N LYS A 505 -41.20 35.36 -32.00
CA LYS A 505 -42.53 35.53 -31.38
C LYS A 505 -42.75 36.97 -30.91
N ARG A 506 -41.73 37.60 -30.32
CA ARG A 506 -41.74 39.01 -29.94
C ARG A 506 -41.96 39.90 -31.17
N HIS A 507 -41.19 39.69 -32.23
CA HIS A 507 -41.32 40.46 -33.48
C HIS A 507 -42.75 40.39 -34.05
N LEU A 508 -43.34 39.19 -34.08
CA LEU A 508 -44.72 39.01 -34.56
C LEU A 508 -45.75 39.72 -33.67
N LEU A 509 -45.59 39.67 -32.34
CA LEU A 509 -46.48 40.38 -31.41
C LEU A 509 -46.35 41.91 -31.52
N GLU A 510 -45.14 42.43 -31.68
CA GLU A 510 -44.91 43.86 -31.95
C GLU A 510 -45.54 44.28 -33.27
N TRP A 511 -45.43 43.46 -34.31
CA TRP A 511 -46.05 43.71 -35.60
C TRP A 511 -47.58 43.72 -35.46
N GLN A 512 -48.17 42.77 -34.75
CA GLN A 512 -49.61 42.73 -34.44
C GLN A 512 -50.07 43.99 -33.70
N ALA A 513 -49.37 44.36 -32.62
CA ALA A 513 -49.70 45.52 -31.81
C ALA A 513 -49.63 46.81 -32.62
N TYR A 514 -48.56 47.00 -33.40
CA TYR A 514 -48.41 48.14 -34.28
C TYR A 514 -49.49 48.17 -35.37
N HIS A 515 -49.79 47.03 -35.97
CA HIS A 515 -50.83 46.90 -36.99
C HIS A 515 -52.20 47.31 -36.43
N VAL A 516 -52.58 46.80 -35.27
CA VAL A 516 -53.83 47.16 -34.59
C VAL A 516 -53.87 48.66 -34.24
N ASN A 517 -52.81 49.17 -33.63
CA ASN A 517 -52.73 50.57 -33.20
C ASN A 517 -52.80 51.54 -34.40
N LYS A 518 -51.99 51.33 -35.44
CA LYS A 518 -51.92 52.27 -36.57
C LYS A 518 -53.04 52.10 -37.58
N ASN A 519 -53.53 50.88 -37.81
CA ASN A 519 -54.43 50.61 -38.92
C ASN A 519 -55.91 50.50 -38.56
N PHE A 520 -56.22 50.17 -37.30
CA PHE A 520 -57.60 50.09 -36.81
C PHE A 520 -57.89 51.23 -35.84
N MET A 521 -57.06 51.38 -34.80
CA MET A 521 -57.31 52.33 -33.71
C MET A 521 -57.17 53.79 -34.15
N ARG A 522 -56.07 54.12 -34.82
CA ARG A 522 -55.88 55.47 -35.38
C ARG A 522 -56.95 55.81 -36.42
N ALA A 523 -57.40 54.82 -37.19
CA ALA A 523 -58.46 55.00 -38.18
C ALA A 523 -59.81 55.28 -37.54
N ARG A 524 -60.15 54.52 -36.50
CA ARG A 524 -61.31 54.78 -35.66
C ARG A 524 -61.30 56.17 -35.07
N ASN A 525 -60.22 56.55 -34.38
CA ASN A 525 -60.11 57.87 -33.76
C ASN A 525 -60.31 58.99 -34.79
N ALA A 526 -59.70 58.86 -35.97
CA ALA A 526 -59.87 59.83 -37.06
C ALA A 526 -61.32 59.90 -37.60
N MET A 527 -62.03 58.77 -37.70
CA MET A 527 -63.44 58.73 -38.14
C MET A 527 -64.40 59.26 -37.07
N GLU A 528 -64.14 58.92 -35.81
CA GLU A 528 -64.89 59.39 -34.65
C GLU A 528 -64.81 60.91 -34.53
N GLU A 529 -63.58 61.48 -34.54
CA GLU A 529 -63.35 62.93 -34.48
C GLU A 529 -64.02 63.68 -35.64
N ARG A 530 -63.97 63.16 -36.87
CA ARG A 530 -64.43 63.88 -38.06
C ARG A 530 -65.93 63.80 -38.35
N THR A 531 -66.61 62.76 -37.88
CA THR A 531 -68.01 62.52 -38.28
C THR A 531 -68.94 62.19 -37.12
N MET A 532 -68.65 61.14 -36.35
CA MET A 532 -69.54 60.66 -35.30
C MET A 532 -69.69 61.67 -34.17
N LEU A 533 -68.58 62.29 -33.76
CA LEU A 533 -68.57 63.27 -32.69
C LEU A 533 -69.36 64.53 -33.08
N TYR A 534 -69.15 65.09 -34.27
CA TYR A 534 -69.89 66.28 -34.74
C TYR A 534 -71.38 66.04 -35.00
N LEU A 535 -71.76 64.82 -35.40
CA LEU A 535 -73.17 64.47 -35.59
C LEU A 535 -73.91 64.42 -34.24
N MET A 536 -73.27 63.86 -33.21
CA MET A 536 -73.88 63.61 -31.91
C MET A 536 -73.74 64.79 -30.93
N MET A 537 -72.60 65.48 -30.92
CA MET A 537 -72.37 66.66 -30.07
C MET A 537 -73.23 67.83 -30.52
N GLY A 538 -73.79 68.57 -29.56
CA GLY A 538 -74.67 69.71 -29.83
C GLY A 538 -75.96 69.35 -30.58
N PHE A 539 -76.36 68.08 -30.65
CA PHE A 539 -77.60 67.72 -31.38
C PHE A 539 -78.83 68.45 -30.82
N GLN A 540 -78.89 68.61 -29.50
CA GLN A 540 -79.96 69.34 -28.82
C GLN A 540 -79.92 70.86 -29.06
N GLU A 541 -78.73 71.46 -29.09
CA GLU A 541 -78.57 72.88 -29.43
C GLU A 541 -78.98 73.13 -30.88
N TYR A 542 -78.54 72.27 -31.78
CA TYR A 542 -78.91 72.33 -33.18
C TYR A 542 -80.41 72.12 -33.40
N SER A 543 -81.05 71.17 -32.70
CA SER A 543 -82.50 70.96 -32.83
C SER A 543 -83.28 72.19 -32.38
N TYR A 544 -82.80 72.88 -31.33
CA TYR A 544 -83.37 74.15 -30.88
C TYR A 544 -83.17 75.28 -31.90
N GLN A 545 -81.99 75.38 -32.54
CA GLN A 545 -81.74 76.36 -33.61
C GLN A 545 -82.66 76.15 -34.82
N VAL A 546 -82.87 74.89 -35.22
CA VAL A 546 -83.80 74.52 -36.30
C VAL A 546 -85.23 74.92 -35.93
N GLU A 547 -85.67 74.59 -34.71
CA GLU A 547 -87.02 74.91 -34.21
C GLU A 547 -87.27 76.43 -34.15
N ALA A 548 -86.33 77.21 -33.61
CA ALA A 548 -86.45 78.66 -33.53
C ALA A 548 -86.63 79.30 -34.92
N ARG A 549 -85.90 78.82 -35.93
CA ARG A 549 -86.02 79.28 -37.32
C ARG A 549 -87.35 78.88 -37.97
N ILE A 550 -87.85 77.67 -37.68
CA ILE A 550 -89.18 77.23 -38.10
C ILE A 550 -90.27 78.15 -37.51
N TYR A 551 -90.17 78.51 -36.23
CA TYR A 551 -91.13 79.44 -35.61
C TYR A 551 -91.05 80.86 -36.16
N GLN A 552 -89.83 81.36 -36.44
CA GLN A 552 -89.63 82.69 -37.05
C GLN A 552 -90.30 82.81 -38.42
N MET A 553 -90.40 81.72 -39.20
CA MET A 553 -91.09 81.74 -40.50
C MET A 553 -92.62 81.80 -40.41
N ALA A 554 -93.21 81.50 -39.25
CA ALA A 554 -94.65 81.26 -39.10
C ALA A 554 -95.44 82.36 -38.39
N THR A 555 -94.81 83.48 -38.03
CA THR A 555 -95.49 84.57 -37.32
C THR A 555 -96.51 85.26 -38.23
N ASN A 556 -97.79 84.93 -38.04
CA ASN A 556 -98.93 85.67 -38.58
C ASN A 556 -99.41 86.71 -37.53
N GLY A 557 -98.94 87.95 -37.65
CA GLY A 557 -99.41 89.05 -36.81
C GLY A 557 -98.96 90.41 -37.35
N THR A 558 -99.94 91.21 -37.79
CA THR A 558 -100.04 92.66 -38.13
C THR A 558 -98.85 93.49 -38.68
N ASN A 559 -97.59 93.05 -38.56
CA ASN A 559 -96.41 93.50 -39.30
C ASN A 559 -95.71 92.25 -39.88
N GLY A 560 -96.34 91.64 -40.90
CA GLY A 560 -95.86 90.40 -41.51
C GLY A 560 -94.44 90.54 -42.09
N LEU A 561 -93.61 89.52 -41.85
CA LEU A 561 -92.27 89.41 -42.44
C LEU A 561 -92.34 89.40 -43.97
N ASP A 562 -91.50 90.21 -44.60
CA ASP A 562 -91.34 90.28 -46.06
C ASP A 562 -91.02 88.90 -46.66
N GLN A 563 -91.58 88.62 -47.83
CA GLN A 563 -91.50 87.31 -48.48
C GLN A 563 -90.04 86.93 -48.82
N ASP A 564 -89.21 87.92 -49.10
CA ASP A 564 -87.78 87.75 -49.39
C ASP A 564 -86.99 87.31 -48.15
N VAL A 565 -87.33 87.85 -46.98
CA VAL A 565 -86.71 87.47 -45.69
C VAL A 565 -87.09 86.04 -45.30
N ARG A 566 -88.36 85.66 -45.50
CA ARG A 566 -88.84 84.29 -45.24
C ARG A 566 -88.15 83.27 -46.15
N THR A 567 -87.96 83.63 -47.42
CA THR A 567 -87.24 82.82 -48.41
C THR A 567 -85.76 82.66 -48.03
N SER A 568 -85.10 83.72 -47.55
CA SER A 568 -83.73 83.65 -47.06
C SER A 568 -83.57 82.75 -45.83
N ILE A 569 -84.46 82.88 -44.83
CA ILE A 569 -84.47 82.02 -43.63
C ILE A 569 -84.71 80.55 -44.00
N TYR A 570 -85.61 80.30 -44.96
CA TYR A 570 -85.88 78.94 -45.46
C TYR A 570 -84.64 78.34 -46.13
N TYR A 571 -83.98 79.06 -47.04
CA TYR A 571 -82.76 78.55 -47.69
C TYR A 571 -81.62 78.33 -46.69
N ASP A 572 -81.41 79.23 -45.72
CA ASP A 572 -80.38 79.06 -44.69
C ASP A 572 -80.70 77.86 -43.76
N LEU A 573 -81.96 77.71 -43.36
CA LEU A 573 -82.42 76.55 -42.58
C LEU A 573 -82.24 75.24 -43.37
N MET A 574 -82.58 75.23 -44.65
CA MET A 574 -82.49 74.02 -45.47
C MET A 574 -81.03 73.66 -45.77
N ASN A 575 -80.15 74.65 -45.94
CA ASN A 575 -78.70 74.42 -46.05
C ASN A 575 -78.12 73.85 -44.75
N LEU A 576 -78.54 74.36 -43.60
CA LEU A 576 -78.14 73.86 -42.29
C LEU A 576 -78.60 72.40 -42.05
N ILE A 577 -79.86 72.10 -42.40
CA ILE A 577 -80.42 70.73 -42.36
C ILE A 577 -79.72 69.78 -43.32
N ASN A 578 -79.56 70.16 -44.59
CA ASN A 578 -78.91 69.32 -45.59
C ASN A 578 -77.43 69.08 -45.27
N GLY A 579 -76.71 70.08 -44.75
CA GLY A 579 -75.33 69.92 -44.30
C GLY A 579 -75.19 68.87 -43.19
N ARG A 580 -76.17 68.78 -42.28
CA ARG A 580 -76.16 67.77 -41.21
C ARG A 580 -76.70 66.41 -41.64
N VAL A 581 -77.62 66.36 -42.60
CA VAL A 581 -78.04 65.10 -43.25
C VAL A 581 -76.85 64.45 -43.97
N ASP A 582 -76.08 65.24 -44.71
CA ASP A 582 -74.86 64.76 -45.38
C ASP A 582 -73.79 64.30 -44.37
N LEU A 583 -73.65 65.01 -43.23
CA LEU A 583 -72.80 64.54 -42.13
C LEU A 583 -73.30 63.20 -41.54
N ALA A 584 -74.62 63.00 -41.44
CA ALA A 584 -75.22 61.73 -40.98
C ALA A 584 -74.95 60.59 -41.95
N ASP A 585 -75.03 60.84 -43.27
CA ASP A 585 -74.68 59.86 -44.30
C ASP A 585 -73.20 59.48 -44.28
N ARG A 586 -72.32 60.49 -44.15
CA ARG A 586 -70.88 60.26 -43.98
C ARG A 586 -70.56 59.50 -42.69
N ALA A 587 -71.26 59.79 -41.58
CA ALA A 587 -71.10 59.08 -40.32
C ALA A 587 -71.58 57.61 -40.42
N PHE A 588 -72.68 57.35 -41.11
CA PHE A 588 -73.19 55.98 -41.33
C PHE A 588 -72.26 55.14 -42.20
N ALA A 589 -71.71 55.74 -43.27
CA ALA A 589 -70.72 55.09 -44.12
C ALA A 589 -69.43 54.77 -43.34
N ASN A 590 -68.91 55.73 -42.57
CA ASN A 590 -67.72 55.52 -41.71
C ASN A 590 -67.97 54.45 -40.65
N TYR A 591 -69.14 54.45 -40.00
CA TYR A 591 -69.52 53.41 -39.04
C TYR A 591 -69.55 52.02 -39.69
N THR A 592 -70.16 51.90 -40.87
CA THR A 592 -70.29 50.60 -41.56
C THR A 592 -68.92 50.06 -41.96
N GLN A 593 -68.03 50.94 -42.45
CA GLN A 593 -66.63 50.59 -42.76
C GLN A 593 -65.85 50.19 -41.50
N LEU A 594 -66.03 50.92 -40.39
CA LEU A 594 -65.38 50.64 -39.12
C LEU A 594 -65.86 49.32 -38.50
N TYR A 595 -67.17 49.09 -38.44
CA TYR A 595 -67.76 47.84 -37.94
C TYR A 595 -67.31 46.65 -38.78
N GLY A 596 -67.32 46.80 -40.11
CA GLY A 596 -66.77 45.80 -41.04
C GLY A 596 -65.28 45.52 -40.82
N ALA A 597 -64.48 46.56 -40.57
CA ALA A 597 -63.05 46.42 -40.30
C ALA A 597 -62.77 45.60 -39.04
N TYR A 598 -63.48 45.85 -37.93
CA TYR A 598 -63.30 45.09 -36.69
C TYR A 598 -63.86 43.67 -36.78
N TYR A 599 -64.96 43.45 -37.52
CA TYR A 599 -65.58 42.13 -37.65
C TYR A 599 -64.85 41.20 -38.65
N ASN A 600 -64.41 41.75 -39.78
CA ASN A 600 -63.74 41.02 -40.86
C ASN A 600 -62.21 41.08 -40.76
N GLY A 601 -61.65 42.01 -39.98
CA GLY A 601 -60.21 42.24 -39.89
C GLY A 601 -59.62 42.92 -41.13
N SER A 602 -60.43 43.65 -41.89
CA SER A 602 -59.95 44.46 -43.02
C SER A 602 -59.43 45.80 -42.50
N ALA A 603 -58.12 46.02 -42.59
CA ALA A 603 -57.49 47.25 -42.14
C ALA A 603 -57.99 48.49 -42.91
N ILE A 604 -58.31 49.56 -42.18
CA ILE A 604 -58.80 50.82 -42.76
C ILE A 604 -57.63 51.65 -43.27
N PHE A 605 -56.61 51.86 -42.44
CA PHE A 605 -55.34 52.39 -42.90
C PHE A 605 -54.37 51.26 -43.26
N ARG A 606 -53.34 51.58 -44.05
CA ARG A 606 -52.31 50.63 -44.49
C ARG A 606 -50.90 51.13 -44.18
N TYR A 607 -50.64 51.46 -42.92
CA TYR A 607 -49.31 51.80 -42.44
C TYR A 607 -48.35 50.60 -42.54
N LYS A 608 -47.11 50.89 -42.94
CA LYS A 608 -46.01 49.92 -43.01
C LYS A 608 -45.42 49.71 -41.61
N PHE A 609 -45.15 48.47 -41.24
CA PHE A 609 -44.36 48.14 -40.04
C PHE A 609 -42.91 47.88 -40.43
N LYS A 610 -41.99 48.73 -39.99
CA LYS A 610 -40.54 48.60 -40.26
C LYS A 610 -40.27 48.30 -41.75
N LYS A 611 -39.63 47.16 -42.06
CA LYS A 611 -39.28 46.74 -43.43
C LYS A 611 -40.37 45.91 -44.13
N GLU A 612 -41.40 45.43 -43.42
CA GLU A 612 -42.43 44.51 -43.93
C GLU A 612 -43.33 45.12 -45.01
N LEU A 613 -43.80 44.29 -45.94
CA LEU A 613 -44.67 44.74 -47.03
C LEU A 613 -46.07 45.08 -46.49
N ARG A 614 -46.71 46.08 -47.11
CA ARG A 614 -48.07 46.49 -46.73
C ARG A 614 -49.13 45.43 -47.03
N ALA A 615 -48.85 44.49 -47.95
CA ALA A 615 -49.77 43.40 -48.28
C ALA A 615 -49.91 42.41 -47.12
N ASP A 616 -48.82 42.17 -46.37
CA ASP A 616 -48.76 41.11 -45.37
C ASP A 616 -49.49 41.45 -44.07
N ASN A 617 -49.80 42.73 -43.91
CA ASN A 617 -50.65 43.26 -42.85
C ASN A 617 -51.99 42.51 -42.71
N HIS A 618 -52.55 41.98 -43.81
CA HIS A 618 -53.81 41.22 -43.75
C HIS A 618 -53.67 39.87 -43.02
N TYR A 619 -52.51 39.23 -43.13
CA TYR A 619 -52.23 37.94 -42.50
C TYR A 619 -51.89 38.09 -41.02
N ILE A 620 -51.26 39.19 -40.63
CA ILE A 620 -50.89 39.43 -39.23
C ILE A 620 -52.07 39.94 -38.39
N THR A 621 -53.17 40.36 -39.00
CA THR A 621 -54.32 40.94 -38.30
C THR A 621 -54.96 39.94 -37.31
N PRO A 622 -55.07 40.26 -36.00
CA PRO A 622 -55.68 39.37 -35.03
C PRO A 622 -57.21 39.44 -35.09
N ARG A 623 -57.80 38.83 -36.13
CA ARG A 623 -59.26 38.86 -36.39
C ARG A 623 -60.11 38.40 -35.21
N PRO A 624 -59.77 37.30 -34.49
CA PRO A 624 -60.55 36.88 -33.34
C PRO A 624 -60.55 37.92 -32.22
N LEU A 625 -59.39 38.56 -31.96
CA LEU A 625 -59.26 39.59 -30.93
C LEU A 625 -60.05 40.85 -31.30
N LEU A 626 -59.98 41.28 -32.56
CA LEU A 626 -60.75 42.44 -33.05
C LEU A 626 -62.26 42.18 -33.02
N ARG A 627 -62.69 40.97 -33.41
CA ARG A 627 -64.09 40.57 -33.34
C ARG A 627 -64.60 40.48 -31.90
N ASP A 628 -63.79 39.93 -31.01
CA ASP A 628 -64.12 39.79 -29.58
C ASP A 628 -64.46 41.15 -28.97
N CYS A 629 -63.76 42.23 -29.34
CA CYS A 629 -64.05 43.59 -28.86
C CYS A 629 -65.50 44.04 -29.06
N LEU A 630 -66.12 43.62 -30.18
CA LEU A 630 -67.48 44.01 -30.52
C LEU A 630 -68.53 43.33 -29.63
N PHE A 631 -68.17 42.21 -28.99
CA PHE A 631 -69.09 41.33 -28.26
C PHE A 631 -68.65 40.96 -26.84
N ARG A 632 -67.49 41.49 -26.41
CA ARG A 632 -66.80 41.14 -25.16
C ARG A 632 -67.69 41.31 -23.93
N THR A 633 -68.36 42.45 -23.82
CA THR A 633 -69.23 42.74 -22.68
C THR A 633 -70.68 42.88 -23.10
N ALA A 634 -71.58 42.71 -22.12
CA ALA A 634 -73.01 42.93 -22.35
C ALA A 634 -73.27 44.35 -22.89
N TYR A 635 -72.44 45.31 -22.47
CA TYR A 635 -72.46 46.68 -22.98
C TYR A 635 -72.01 46.74 -24.44
N THR A 636 -70.78 46.30 -24.78
CA THR A 636 -70.29 46.40 -26.17
C THR A 636 -71.19 45.65 -27.14
N ARG A 637 -71.70 44.47 -26.79
CA ARG A 637 -72.65 43.70 -27.60
C ARG A 637 -73.94 44.45 -27.91
N LYS A 638 -74.46 45.20 -26.93
CA LYS A 638 -75.72 45.95 -27.06
C LYS A 638 -75.55 47.21 -27.90
N TYR A 639 -74.43 47.90 -27.77
CA TYR A 639 -74.23 49.21 -28.41
C TYR A 639 -73.47 49.12 -29.73
N SER A 640 -72.58 48.15 -29.92
CA SER A 640 -71.73 48.01 -31.13
C SER A 640 -72.52 47.87 -32.41
N SER A 641 -73.69 47.22 -32.38
CA SER A 641 -74.60 47.06 -33.53
C SER A 641 -75.70 48.12 -33.59
N ARG A 642 -75.90 48.86 -32.49
CA ARG A 642 -76.97 49.84 -32.32
C ARG A 642 -76.59 51.23 -32.80
N VAL A 643 -75.32 51.62 -32.68
CA VAL A 643 -74.81 52.93 -33.15
C VAL A 643 -75.20 53.20 -34.61
N GLY A 644 -75.14 52.20 -35.49
CA GLY A 644 -75.60 52.37 -36.88
C GLY A 644 -77.09 52.68 -37.01
N LYS A 645 -77.95 52.04 -36.18
CA LYS A 645 -79.39 52.32 -36.13
C LYS A 645 -79.65 53.72 -35.60
N ASP A 646 -78.91 54.12 -34.57
CA ASP A 646 -79.00 55.42 -33.92
C ASP A 646 -78.63 56.57 -34.91
N ILE A 647 -77.62 56.38 -35.77
CA ILE A 647 -77.26 57.34 -36.84
C ILE A 647 -78.38 57.47 -37.89
N LEU A 648 -78.95 56.35 -38.34
CA LEU A 648 -80.07 56.36 -39.30
C LEU A 648 -81.31 57.01 -38.70
N GLU A 649 -81.53 56.84 -37.39
CA GLU A 649 -82.60 57.49 -36.66
C GLU A 649 -82.42 59.01 -36.63
N ILE A 650 -81.19 59.49 -36.37
CA ILE A 650 -80.84 60.92 -36.48
C ILE A 650 -81.16 61.45 -37.88
N LYS A 651 -80.74 60.75 -38.93
CA LYS A 651 -81.02 61.14 -40.31
C LYS A 651 -82.53 61.27 -40.55
N LYS A 652 -83.32 60.31 -40.05
CA LYS A 652 -84.78 60.36 -40.16
C LYS A 652 -85.37 61.61 -39.48
N PHE A 653 -84.86 62.01 -38.32
CA PHE A 653 -85.30 63.25 -37.66
C PHE A 653 -84.93 64.50 -38.46
N LEU A 654 -83.72 64.55 -39.02
CA LEU A 654 -83.30 65.68 -39.85
C LEU A 654 -84.19 65.82 -41.11
N LEU A 655 -84.58 64.69 -41.72
CA LEU A 655 -85.53 64.69 -42.84
C LEU A 655 -86.94 65.11 -42.42
N GLN A 656 -87.37 64.75 -41.21
CA GLN A 656 -88.64 65.25 -40.65
C GLN A 656 -88.61 66.76 -40.44
N TYR A 657 -87.50 67.31 -39.92
CA TYR A 657 -87.31 68.76 -39.81
C TYR A 657 -87.32 69.44 -41.19
N SER A 658 -86.71 68.84 -42.21
CA SER A 658 -86.76 69.35 -43.59
C SER A 658 -88.21 69.38 -44.11
N SER A 659 -88.97 68.30 -43.93
CA SER A 659 -90.38 68.23 -44.32
C SER A 659 -91.22 69.30 -43.61
N LEU A 660 -91.01 69.48 -42.30
CA LEU A 660 -91.73 70.46 -41.48
C LEU A 660 -91.37 71.90 -41.82
N ALA A 661 -90.11 72.17 -42.17
CA ALA A 661 -89.69 73.47 -42.68
C ALA A 661 -90.33 73.77 -44.04
N ASN A 662 -90.47 72.76 -44.91
CA ASN A 662 -91.10 72.91 -46.21
C ASN A 662 -92.61 73.17 -46.10
N THR A 663 -93.33 72.40 -45.26
CA THR A 663 -94.77 72.63 -45.05
C THR A 663 -95.04 73.99 -44.42
N ASN A 664 -94.20 74.44 -43.47
CA ASN A 664 -94.29 75.77 -42.89
C ASN A 664 -94.10 76.88 -43.93
N PHE A 665 -93.07 76.78 -44.78
CA PHE A 665 -92.81 77.77 -45.83
C PHE A 665 -93.97 77.90 -46.82
N VAL A 666 -94.59 76.77 -47.20
CA VAL A 666 -95.71 76.74 -48.16
C VAL A 666 -97.02 77.22 -47.52
N ASN A 667 -97.35 76.74 -46.32
CA ASN A 667 -98.68 76.93 -45.73
C ASN A 667 -98.76 78.08 -44.71
N GLY A 668 -97.62 78.66 -44.30
CA GLY A 668 -97.55 79.74 -43.32
C GLY A 668 -98.07 79.38 -41.92
N THR A 669 -98.21 78.09 -41.62
CA THR A 669 -98.71 77.57 -40.34
C THR A 669 -97.75 76.53 -39.77
N VAL A 670 -97.59 76.52 -38.43
CA VAL A 670 -96.78 75.52 -37.72
C VAL A 670 -97.69 74.56 -36.99
N ASP A 671 -97.55 73.27 -37.29
CA ASP A 671 -98.06 72.21 -36.42
C ASP A 671 -97.18 72.11 -35.17
N ARG A 672 -97.66 72.73 -34.07
CA ARG A 672 -96.92 72.79 -32.80
C ARG A 672 -96.72 71.42 -32.18
N ASP A 673 -97.66 70.49 -32.35
CA ASP A 673 -97.54 69.15 -31.78
C ASP A 673 -96.48 68.34 -32.52
N MET A 674 -96.36 68.49 -33.84
CA MET A 674 -95.35 67.80 -34.65
C MET A 674 -93.92 68.32 -34.44
N VAL A 675 -93.74 69.64 -34.25
CA VAL A 675 -92.45 70.26 -33.85
C VAL A 675 -92.03 69.79 -32.44
N HIS A 676 -92.97 69.76 -31.49
CA HIS A 676 -92.69 69.35 -30.13
C HIS A 676 -92.43 67.84 -30.01
N LEU A 677 -93.10 67.00 -30.82
CA LEU A 677 -92.84 65.55 -30.90
C LEU A 677 -91.44 65.26 -31.44
N THR A 678 -90.98 66.02 -32.43
CA THR A 678 -89.63 65.85 -33.01
C THR A 678 -88.53 66.29 -32.03
N ASN A 679 -88.78 67.28 -31.18
CA ASN A 679 -87.84 67.74 -30.15
C ASN A 679 -87.86 66.86 -28.86
N VAL A 680 -89.04 66.64 -28.27
CA VAL A 680 -89.18 65.99 -26.95
C VAL A 680 -88.95 64.49 -26.98
N ASN A 681 -89.42 63.78 -28.02
CA ASN A 681 -89.45 62.33 -27.90
C ASN A 681 -88.07 61.68 -27.93
N ARG A 682 -87.02 62.27 -28.52
CA ARG A 682 -85.75 61.55 -28.69
C ARG A 682 -84.44 62.32 -28.49
N GLY A 683 -84.41 63.66 -28.52
CA GLY A 683 -83.17 64.41 -28.23
C GLY A 683 -82.63 64.14 -26.81
N ARG A 684 -83.52 64.11 -25.82
CA ARG A 684 -83.18 63.85 -24.40
C ARG A 684 -82.84 62.38 -24.13
N GLN A 685 -83.56 61.45 -24.78
CA GLN A 685 -83.29 60.02 -24.67
C GLN A 685 -81.97 59.64 -25.33
N PHE A 686 -81.57 60.29 -26.42
CA PHE A 686 -80.32 60.01 -27.13
C PHE A 686 -79.08 60.43 -26.31
N TYR A 687 -79.10 61.64 -25.73
CA TYR A 687 -78.02 62.16 -24.90
C TYR A 687 -77.88 61.41 -23.56
N GLN A 688 -78.99 60.94 -22.98
CA GLN A 688 -78.97 60.09 -21.79
C GLN A 688 -78.53 58.65 -22.09
N ARG A 689 -78.70 58.15 -23.33
CA ARG A 689 -78.38 56.77 -23.72
C ARG A 689 -76.94 56.56 -24.18
N LEU A 690 -76.24 57.60 -24.64
CA LEU A 690 -74.84 57.54 -25.08
C LEU A 690 -73.81 57.78 -23.97
N GLY A 691 -74.25 58.01 -22.73
CA GLY A 691 -73.35 58.36 -21.64
C GLY A 691 -72.85 59.81 -21.79
N LYS A 692 -72.73 60.51 -20.67
CA LYS A 692 -72.32 61.92 -20.64
C LYS A 692 -71.00 62.13 -21.40
N PRO A 693 -70.93 63.01 -22.43
CA PRO A 693 -69.65 63.56 -22.86
C PRO A 693 -69.28 64.67 -21.86
N VAL A 694 -68.30 64.40 -20.98
CA VAL A 694 -67.63 65.45 -20.21
C VAL A 694 -66.54 66.02 -21.11
N ILE A 695 -66.85 67.11 -21.80
CA ILE A 695 -65.86 67.86 -22.57
C ILE A 695 -65.18 68.83 -21.61
N ASN A 696 -63.89 68.62 -21.36
CA ASN A 696 -62.96 69.70 -21.04
C ASN A 696 -61.85 69.64 -22.10
N TYR A 697 -61.84 70.64 -22.98
CA TYR A 697 -60.75 70.85 -23.91
C TYR A 697 -59.55 71.41 -23.15
N HIS A 698 -58.45 70.66 -23.09
CA HIS A 698 -57.12 71.28 -23.12
C HIS A 698 -56.17 70.44 -23.98
N THR A 699 -55.72 71.09 -25.04
CA THR A 699 -54.63 70.73 -25.92
C THR A 699 -53.33 70.55 -25.14
N ASN A 700 -52.62 69.43 -25.36
CA ASN A 700 -51.17 69.48 -25.55
C ASN A 700 -50.66 68.23 -26.27
N TYR A 701 -50.24 68.46 -27.51
CA TYR A 701 -49.37 67.62 -28.32
C TYR A 701 -47.93 68.02 -27.99
N GLN A 702 -47.06 67.08 -27.60
CA GLN A 702 -45.61 67.00 -27.89
C GLN A 702 -45.02 65.82 -27.09
N SER A 703 -44.78 64.68 -27.74
CA SER A 703 -43.50 64.25 -28.32
C SER A 703 -42.46 63.82 -27.27
N ILE A 704 -42.25 62.50 -27.20
CA ILE A 704 -41.19 61.78 -26.50
C ILE A 704 -39.97 61.71 -27.45
N ILE A 705 -38.78 62.07 -26.96
CA ILE A 705 -37.48 61.56 -27.44
C ILE A 705 -36.66 61.14 -26.21
N GLU A 706 -35.99 60.00 -26.38
CA GLU A 706 -35.25 59.18 -25.43
C GLU A 706 -33.90 59.79 -24.98
N HIS A 707 -33.43 59.47 -23.76
CA HIS A 707 -32.24 58.63 -23.46
C HIS A 707 -31.73 58.79 -21.99
N PRO A 708 -30.92 57.83 -21.48
CA PRO A 708 -31.04 57.26 -20.13
C PRO A 708 -29.99 57.77 -19.14
N PRO A 709 -29.98 57.26 -17.89
CA PRO A 709 -28.70 57.00 -17.24
C PRO A 709 -28.56 55.60 -16.62
N THR A 710 -27.30 55.23 -16.54
CA THR A 710 -26.64 54.02 -16.05
C THR A 710 -26.70 53.84 -14.52
N HIS A 711 -26.67 52.57 -14.11
CA HIS A 711 -26.49 51.96 -12.77
C HIS A 711 -25.24 52.45 -11.97
N PRO A 712 -24.91 51.93 -10.75
CA PRO A 712 -25.71 51.29 -9.66
C PRO A 712 -25.33 51.80 -8.23
N ILE A 713 -25.94 51.27 -7.14
CA ILE A 713 -25.28 50.52 -6.03
C ILE A 713 -26.15 50.46 -4.74
N ASN A 714 -26.35 49.22 -4.26
CA ASN A 714 -26.53 48.67 -2.90
C ASN A 714 -27.59 49.26 -1.95
N GLN A 715 -28.55 48.49 -1.44
CA GLN A 715 -28.56 47.30 -0.57
C GLN A 715 -29.30 47.75 0.70
N SER A 716 -30.39 47.08 1.07
CA SER A 716 -30.46 46.35 2.33
C SER A 716 -31.89 45.89 2.63
N THR A 717 -32.01 44.57 2.78
CA THR A 717 -32.68 43.85 3.87
C THR A 717 -34.20 43.83 4.01
N SER A 718 -34.66 42.58 4.16
CA SER A 718 -35.69 42.07 5.09
C SER A 718 -37.11 41.81 4.54
N LYS A 719 -37.37 40.53 4.33
CA LYS A 719 -38.67 39.86 4.56
C LYS A 719 -38.92 39.74 6.10
N PRO A 720 -40.02 39.13 6.57
CA PRO A 720 -41.41 39.62 6.56
C PRO A 720 -42.09 39.41 7.95
N SER A 721 -43.25 40.01 8.25
CA SER A 721 -44.16 39.36 9.21
C SER A 721 -45.59 39.89 9.16
N ARG A 722 -46.51 38.92 9.16
CA ARG A 722 -47.94 39.00 9.51
C ARG A 722 -48.12 39.65 10.88
N THR A 723 -49.19 40.43 11.07
CA THR A 723 -50.19 40.19 12.13
C THR A 723 -51.41 41.12 12.03
N ASN A 724 -52.52 40.56 12.50
CA ASN A 724 -53.88 41.09 12.62
C ASN A 724 -53.98 42.47 13.28
N VAL A 725 -55.09 43.20 13.05
CA VAL A 725 -56.03 43.71 14.08
C VAL A 725 -57.26 44.33 13.39
N LEU A 726 -58.44 43.81 13.73
CA LEU A 726 -59.76 44.45 13.58
C LEU A 726 -59.88 45.63 14.55
N PHE A 727 -60.45 46.77 14.15
CA PHE A 727 -61.57 47.44 14.85
C PHE A 727 -62.00 48.75 14.14
N LEU A 728 -63.32 48.98 14.22
CA LEU A 728 -64.12 50.11 13.74
C LEU A 728 -63.60 51.48 14.23
N ASN A 729 -63.67 52.54 13.39
CA ASN A 729 -64.68 53.60 13.54
C ASN A 729 -64.62 54.69 12.46
N ARG A 730 -65.78 55.30 12.23
CA ARG A 730 -66.12 56.35 11.27
C ARG A 730 -65.29 57.64 11.43
N GLY A 731 -65.05 58.32 10.31
CA GLY A 731 -64.64 59.73 10.32
C GLY A 731 -63.97 60.17 9.01
N TRP A 732 -64.77 60.64 8.06
CA TRP A 732 -64.44 61.55 6.95
C TRP A 732 -62.94 61.80 6.69
N ARG A 733 -62.41 61.19 5.63
CA ARG A 733 -61.22 61.70 4.95
C ARG A 733 -61.49 61.75 3.45
N PHE A 734 -61.28 62.95 2.91
CA PHE A 734 -61.01 63.24 1.52
C PHE A 734 -60.29 62.06 0.84
N CYS A 735 -60.87 61.49 -0.20
CA CYS A 735 -60.15 60.60 -1.10
C CYS A 735 -59.08 61.43 -1.84
N PRO A 736 -57.79 61.14 -1.68
CA PRO A 736 -56.85 61.30 -2.79
C PRO A 736 -57.17 60.20 -3.82
N ASP A 737 -56.73 60.38 -5.06
CA ASP A 737 -56.89 59.45 -6.20
C ASP A 737 -58.15 59.63 -7.04
N LEU A 738 -58.27 60.79 -7.70
CA LEU A 738 -59.02 60.95 -8.96
C LEU A 738 -58.15 61.63 -10.03
N GLU A 739 -56.91 61.17 -10.20
CA GLU A 739 -56.16 61.32 -11.46
C GLU A 739 -56.46 60.14 -12.39
N LYS A 740 -57.70 60.06 -12.90
CA LYS A 740 -58.00 59.31 -14.13
C LYS A 740 -59.05 60.06 -14.94
N PRO A 741 -58.74 60.53 -16.16
CA PRO A 741 -59.76 61.10 -17.04
C PRO A 741 -60.71 59.98 -17.45
N SER A 742 -61.95 60.00 -16.93
CA SER A 742 -62.95 58.96 -17.20
C SER A 742 -63.45 59.04 -18.65
N ARG A 743 -62.80 58.28 -19.54
CA ARG A 743 -63.32 57.92 -20.87
C ARG A 743 -64.53 56.98 -20.69
N SER A 744 -65.42 56.90 -21.69
CA SER A 744 -66.57 56.00 -21.60
C SER A 744 -66.09 54.54 -21.48
N GLU A 745 -66.76 53.73 -20.66
CA GLU A 745 -66.50 52.29 -20.49
C GLU A 745 -66.48 51.56 -21.86
N PHE A 746 -67.30 52.04 -22.80
CA PHE A 746 -67.28 51.62 -24.19
C PHE A 746 -65.93 51.86 -24.89
N TYR A 747 -65.31 53.02 -24.68
CA TYR A 747 -64.02 53.35 -25.29
C TYR A 747 -62.92 52.42 -24.77
N GLU A 748 -62.82 52.25 -23.45
CA GLU A 748 -61.80 51.36 -22.87
C GLU A 748 -61.93 49.91 -23.35
N GLU A 749 -63.15 49.40 -23.47
CA GLU A 749 -63.39 48.00 -23.81
C GLU A 749 -63.38 47.69 -25.32
N SER A 750 -63.75 48.65 -26.16
CA SER A 750 -63.82 48.44 -27.62
C SER A 750 -62.63 49.00 -28.38
N VAL A 751 -61.87 49.92 -27.78
CA VAL A 751 -60.69 50.58 -28.38
C VAL A 751 -59.45 49.93 -27.79
N GLU A 752 -59.17 50.12 -26.51
CA GLU A 752 -57.85 49.79 -25.96
C GLU A 752 -57.63 48.29 -25.74
N TYR A 753 -58.70 47.49 -25.66
CA TYR A 753 -58.61 46.07 -25.32
C TYR A 753 -57.67 45.24 -26.22
N PRO A 754 -57.77 45.25 -27.57
CA PRO A 754 -56.82 44.54 -28.43
C PRO A 754 -55.37 44.87 -28.18
N LEU A 755 -55.08 46.16 -28.02
CA LEU A 755 -53.71 46.64 -27.83
C LEU A 755 -53.20 46.20 -26.45
N ARG A 756 -54.01 46.36 -25.40
CA ARG A 756 -53.69 45.93 -24.04
C ARG A 756 -53.46 44.42 -23.93
N VAL A 757 -54.23 43.59 -24.65
CA VAL A 757 -54.01 42.14 -24.70
C VAL A 757 -52.69 41.79 -25.38
N LEU A 758 -52.35 42.47 -26.48
CA LEU A 758 -51.09 42.24 -27.20
C LEU A 758 -49.87 42.70 -26.40
N GLU A 759 -49.96 43.87 -25.76
CA GLU A 759 -48.94 44.38 -24.85
C GLU A 759 -48.76 43.48 -23.61
N GLY A 760 -49.88 42.99 -23.04
CA GLY A 760 -49.85 42.02 -21.95
C GLY A 760 -49.19 40.68 -22.35
N ARG A 761 -49.44 40.20 -23.58
CA ARG A 761 -48.76 39.01 -24.12
C ARG A 761 -47.26 39.23 -24.34
N LEU A 762 -46.86 40.44 -24.72
CA LEU A 762 -45.46 40.80 -24.88
C LEU A 762 -44.73 40.84 -23.53
N ALA A 763 -45.34 41.50 -22.53
CA ALA A 763 -44.81 41.54 -21.17
C ALA A 763 -44.71 40.14 -20.53
N GLU A 764 -45.70 39.26 -20.76
CA GLU A 764 -45.67 37.88 -20.27
C GLU A 764 -44.57 37.05 -20.95
N LEU A 765 -44.33 37.25 -22.26
CA LEU A 765 -43.24 36.61 -22.99
C LEU A 765 -41.87 36.99 -22.40
N ASP A 766 -41.64 38.28 -22.15
CA ASP A 766 -40.40 38.77 -21.57
C ASP A 766 -40.20 38.34 -20.11
N ARG A 767 -41.28 38.23 -19.34
CA ARG A 767 -41.24 37.69 -17.97
C ARG A 767 -40.83 36.22 -17.96
N ARG A 768 -41.48 35.38 -18.78
CA ARG A 768 -41.16 33.94 -18.86
C ARG A 768 -39.74 33.70 -19.37
N TRP A 769 -39.29 34.49 -20.34
CA TRP A 769 -37.93 34.39 -20.86
C TRP A 769 -36.88 34.70 -19.79
N ARG A 770 -37.07 35.74 -18.98
CA ARG A 770 -36.15 36.06 -17.88
C ARG A 770 -36.00 34.92 -16.88
N LEU A 771 -37.12 34.32 -16.45
CA LEU A 771 -37.10 33.19 -15.53
C LEU A 771 -36.35 31.98 -16.13
N PHE A 772 -36.62 31.66 -17.39
CA PHE A 772 -35.93 30.58 -18.10
C PHE A 772 -34.42 30.85 -18.23
N GLN A 773 -34.04 32.08 -18.59
CA GLN A 773 -32.65 32.48 -18.72
C GLN A 773 -31.88 32.34 -17.39
N GLU A 774 -32.45 32.82 -16.28
CA GLU A 774 -31.84 32.68 -14.95
C GLU A 774 -31.66 31.21 -14.52
N GLU A 775 -32.51 30.31 -14.98
CA GLU A 775 -32.42 28.87 -14.69
C GLU A 775 -31.36 28.19 -15.56
N CYS A 776 -31.30 28.52 -16.86
CA CYS A 776 -30.23 28.05 -17.75
C CYS A 776 -28.85 28.53 -17.29
N ASP A 777 -28.70 29.80 -16.91
CA ASP A 777 -27.43 30.36 -16.44
C ASP A 777 -26.95 29.65 -15.15
N ARG A 778 -27.89 29.31 -14.24
CA ARG A 778 -27.59 28.52 -13.05
C ARG A 778 -27.14 27.10 -13.38
N MET A 779 -27.78 26.44 -14.35
CA MET A 779 -27.38 25.09 -14.77
C MET A 779 -26.01 25.08 -15.45
N LEU A 780 -25.72 26.07 -16.31
CA LEU A 780 -24.43 26.21 -17.00
C LEU A 780 -23.28 26.51 -16.02
N THR A 781 -23.49 27.43 -15.07
CA THR A 781 -22.49 27.73 -14.03
C THR A 781 -22.20 26.53 -13.15
N THR A 782 -23.23 25.78 -12.75
CA THR A 782 -23.06 24.54 -11.98
C THR A 782 -22.28 23.49 -12.76
N ALA A 783 -22.57 23.31 -14.06
CA ALA A 783 -21.86 22.37 -14.92
C ALA A 783 -20.39 22.78 -15.16
N SER A 784 -20.10 24.08 -15.24
CA SER A 784 -18.72 24.57 -15.37
C SER A 784 -17.94 24.30 -14.09
N HIS A 785 -18.53 24.59 -12.93
CA HIS A 785 -17.89 24.36 -11.64
C HIS A 785 -17.57 22.88 -11.42
N THR A 786 -18.50 21.97 -11.75
CA THR A 786 -18.26 20.53 -11.60
C THR A 786 -17.17 20.03 -12.56
N LEU A 787 -17.08 20.58 -13.78
CA LEU A 787 -15.98 20.26 -14.70
C LEU A 787 -14.62 20.72 -14.15
N ASP A 788 -14.56 21.91 -13.55
CA ASP A 788 -13.34 22.44 -12.93
C ASP A 788 -12.91 21.58 -11.73
N GLU A 789 -13.84 21.22 -10.84
CA GLU A 789 -13.56 20.32 -9.70
C GLU A 789 -13.08 18.93 -10.16
N LEU A 790 -13.69 18.36 -11.19
CA LEU A 790 -13.27 17.08 -11.76
C LEU A 790 -11.83 17.17 -12.33
N SER A 791 -11.47 18.29 -12.95
CA SER A 791 -10.11 18.52 -13.47
C SER A 791 -9.07 18.65 -12.35
N HIS A 792 -9.42 19.28 -11.23
CA HIS A 792 -8.56 19.35 -10.06
C HIS A 792 -8.39 17.97 -9.40
N LEU A 793 -9.46 17.18 -9.33
CA LEU A 793 -9.42 15.82 -8.80
C LEU A 793 -8.50 14.93 -9.65
N GLU A 794 -8.57 15.05 -10.98
CA GLU A 794 -7.68 14.36 -11.94
C GLU A 794 -6.20 14.68 -11.68
N GLN A 795 -5.84 15.97 -11.54
CA GLN A 795 -4.47 16.39 -11.23
C GLN A 795 -3.99 15.86 -9.87
N THR A 796 -4.88 15.86 -8.87
CA THR A 796 -4.55 15.37 -7.53
C THR A 796 -4.29 13.86 -7.55
N ILE A 797 -5.09 13.09 -8.31
CA ILE A 797 -4.90 11.65 -8.49
C ILE A 797 -3.60 11.35 -9.25
N LEU A 798 -3.24 12.14 -10.26
CA LEU A 798 -1.97 11.96 -10.99
C LEU A 798 -0.73 12.28 -10.17
N SER A 799 -0.86 13.16 -9.17
CA SER A 799 0.26 13.56 -8.29
C SER A 799 0.55 12.58 -7.15
N ARG A 800 -0.44 11.76 -6.77
CA ARG A 800 -0.36 10.79 -5.67
C ARG A 800 -0.07 9.40 -6.21
#